data_AF-A0A094C4P5-F1
#
_entry.id   AF-A0A094C4P5-F1
#
_cell.length_a   1.000
_cell.length_b   1.000
_cell.length_c   1.000
_cell.angle_alpha   90.00
_cell.angle_beta   90.00
_cell.angle_gamma   90.00
#
_symmetry.space_group_name_H-M   'P 1'
#
loop_
_entity.id
_entity.type
_entity.pdbx_description
1 polymer ?
#
loop_
_entity_poly.entity_id
_entity_poly.type
_entity_poly.pdbx_seq_one_letter_code
_entity_poly.pdbx_strand_id
1 'polypeptide(L)'
;MPPFKAPVKDVLATASILPYKQFVLFGDSITQGAFDQSRGFAFGAQLAHDYMRRLDVVNRGLNQFTKDRVSGTTLPHLTPSGPTLTRLQALFFGANDSANDGGASKQLVSIERYRENLVSILSHPSVLAHNPRIILVTTPPVDEYQRPEETRADGQVDRGRCAENSRAYAQVGKEVGEELIAKGRPLVVCDLWTAMMARAGWAGEGVLAGSLKADKNPALAEMLYDGLHFNSAGYKVLYEEMRKVMTEVWPDSDPENIEKHFPECATDKEANASEPPPESGLDLITDAKLSKGARIHYLVAGSDFPPPTLYPLLRNLVKATATQALLPFYPIGFLKGQQRHILAIMGNHDIEFDGEKASATPATYSDKPTTDMMEHSPVTLTEEDNTRIRRKTDRVVLTMLTWVYFLQVLDKGVLGTGAVFGLQEDTHMTGHEYSLLGSIAPIAQLGWQPFSAWLIVKVPHRILMPSMVLGWGIAETMTSLCHDFKTMMACRFFLGLFEAGCLPLFAIMTGQWYRRVEQPLRVSIWYSMNGTATMAAAALSYGLGHIQSSRFFSWQIIYLFCGLLTVVTAPVCYYFLDNDISEARFLTPEERLQGVERLRTNKSGDEKVHEFKWPQVWEAALDIKTWLWVVLAILPNLGSALPGVFGPLIIKGFGFDKYTTLLLNIPYGAMTVIVVIFACYVANRMKLKGIILMGFMIFPVIGCGMLYGLGREPSIRPALLVAYYITSFLFAGNPILLAWAVGNTAGQTKKSVTMSFYQAGTSAGALIGPLLFTAEQAPEYHPAIGGVLGVFVAMMVLLGVQIANLMWLNKKQEKRRIANGKSGLIVDRSMTTNVNIDEKTQEVSGGQTEVLDMTDKENDEFVYVY
;
A
#
# COMPACT_ATOMS: atom_id res chain seq x y z
N MET A 1 25.89 3.67 -20.99
CA MET A 1 24.98 4.31 -21.97
C MET A 1 25.05 5.82 -21.78
N PRO A 2 24.95 6.64 -22.84
CA PRO A 2 24.76 8.08 -22.69
C PRO A 2 23.38 8.37 -22.08
N PRO A 3 23.20 9.49 -21.35
CA PRO A 3 21.89 9.88 -20.82
C PRO A 3 20.95 10.29 -21.97
N PHE A 4 19.71 9.83 -21.92
CA PHE A 4 18.70 10.11 -22.95
C PHE A 4 18.23 11.57 -22.86
N LYS A 5 18.96 12.48 -23.53
CA LYS A 5 18.55 13.87 -23.72
C LYS A 5 17.47 13.98 -24.81
N ALA A 6 16.32 13.35 -24.59
CA ALA A 6 15.09 13.88 -25.16
C ALA A 6 14.78 15.15 -24.35
N PRO A 7 14.88 16.37 -24.89
CA PRO A 7 14.44 17.55 -24.18
C PRO A 7 12.95 17.36 -23.90
N VAL A 8 12.59 17.50 -22.63
CA VAL A 8 11.30 17.09 -22.07
C VAL A 8 10.17 17.57 -23.00
N LYS A 9 10.26 18.81 -23.50
CA LYS A 9 9.45 19.43 -24.57
C LYS A 9 8.85 18.44 -25.60
N ASP A 10 9.68 17.62 -26.25
CA ASP A 10 9.30 16.76 -27.38
C ASP A 10 8.21 15.74 -27.03
N VAL A 11 8.10 15.35 -25.76
CA VAL A 11 7.09 14.39 -25.26
C VAL A 11 5.67 14.98 -25.19
N LEU A 12 5.49 16.31 -25.28
CA LEU A 12 4.17 16.91 -25.54
C LEU A 12 3.96 17.42 -26.97
N ALA A 13 4.87 17.15 -27.91
CA ALA A 13 4.48 17.21 -29.33
C ALA A 13 3.52 16.06 -29.65
N THR A 14 3.74 14.91 -29.01
CA THR A 14 3.13 13.65 -29.44
C THR A 14 1.70 13.43 -28.92
N ALA A 15 1.25 14.13 -27.88
CA ALA A 15 -0.12 14.04 -27.40
C ALA A 15 -1.07 14.93 -28.22
N SER A 16 -1.98 14.31 -28.96
CA SER A 16 -2.96 14.95 -29.84
C SER A 16 -4.24 15.46 -29.13
N ILE A 17 -4.31 15.38 -27.80
CA ILE A 17 -5.54 15.65 -27.04
C ILE A 17 -5.58 17.12 -26.60
N LEU A 18 -6.37 17.93 -27.29
CA LEU A 18 -6.83 19.22 -26.76
C LEU A 18 -7.56 18.98 -25.44
N PRO A 19 -7.22 19.69 -24.34
CA PRO A 19 -7.88 19.46 -23.06
C PRO A 19 -9.34 19.96 -23.14
N TYR A 20 -10.25 19.25 -22.46
CA TYR A 20 -11.68 19.51 -22.55
C TYR A 20 -12.01 20.97 -22.19
N LYS A 21 -13.02 21.51 -22.88
CA LYS A 21 -13.60 22.82 -22.54
C LYS A 21 -14.26 22.71 -21.17
N GLN A 22 -14.14 23.74 -20.33
CA GLN A 22 -14.53 23.64 -18.92
C GLN A 22 -15.92 24.23 -18.63
N PHE A 23 -16.62 23.62 -17.69
CA PHE A 23 -17.73 24.19 -16.94
C PHE A 23 -17.26 24.45 -15.50
N VAL A 24 -16.99 25.70 -15.15
CA VAL A 24 -16.47 26.07 -13.82
C VAL A 24 -17.63 26.41 -12.88
N LEU A 25 -17.68 25.77 -11.71
CA LEU A 25 -18.63 26.08 -10.63
C LEU A 25 -17.91 26.92 -9.56
N PHE A 26 -18.18 28.21 -9.48
CA PHE A 26 -17.49 29.14 -8.57
C PHE A 26 -18.45 29.74 -7.55
N GLY A 27 -18.17 29.57 -6.25
CA GLY A 27 -19.14 29.88 -5.21
C GLY A 27 -18.68 29.69 -3.77
N ASP A 28 -19.63 29.74 -2.85
CA ASP A 28 -19.40 29.55 -1.40
C ASP A 28 -19.39 28.04 -0.98
N SER A 29 -19.61 27.75 0.30
CA SER A 29 -19.60 26.38 0.85
C SER A 29 -20.66 25.47 0.25
N ILE A 30 -21.79 26.01 -0.24
CA ILE A 30 -22.82 25.21 -0.94
C ILE A 30 -22.29 24.75 -2.32
N THR A 31 -21.46 25.58 -2.97
CA THR A 31 -20.74 25.15 -4.19
C THR A 31 -19.60 24.20 -3.84
N GLN A 32 -18.94 24.36 -2.69
CA GLN A 32 -17.90 23.40 -2.27
C GLN A 32 -18.47 21.99 -2.12
N GLY A 33 -19.67 21.87 -1.53
CA GLY A 33 -20.41 20.61 -1.39
C GLY A 33 -21.02 20.05 -2.69
N ALA A 34 -20.84 20.68 -3.86
CA ALA A 34 -21.50 20.30 -5.11
C ALA A 34 -21.26 18.83 -5.56
N PHE A 35 -20.20 18.19 -5.10
CA PHE A 35 -19.83 16.81 -5.42
C PHE A 35 -20.00 15.84 -4.23
N ASP A 36 -20.48 16.31 -3.07
CA ASP A 36 -20.66 15.47 -1.89
C ASP A 36 -21.94 14.62 -2.00
N GLN A 37 -21.76 13.35 -2.37
CA GLN A 37 -22.85 12.37 -2.49
C GLN A 37 -23.18 11.63 -1.17
N SER A 38 -22.53 11.95 -0.05
CA SER A 38 -22.81 11.32 1.26
C SER A 38 -24.26 11.52 1.73
N ARG A 39 -24.93 12.56 1.21
CA ARG A 39 -26.32 12.93 1.47
C ARG A 39 -27.28 12.60 0.32
N GLY A 40 -26.83 11.86 -0.69
CA GLY A 40 -27.63 11.48 -1.87
C GLY A 40 -27.25 12.25 -3.15
N PHE A 41 -28.21 12.93 -3.77
CA PHE A 41 -27.99 13.67 -5.02
C PHE A 41 -27.09 14.90 -4.80
N ALA A 42 -26.09 15.07 -5.66
CA ALA A 42 -25.16 16.20 -5.63
C ALA A 42 -25.03 16.78 -7.05
N PHE A 43 -25.32 18.07 -7.22
CA PHE A 43 -25.54 18.65 -8.56
C PHE A 43 -24.28 18.68 -9.43
N GLY A 44 -23.11 18.92 -8.84
CA GLY A 44 -21.81 18.90 -9.54
C GLY A 44 -21.45 17.50 -10.02
N ALA A 45 -21.75 16.46 -9.23
CA ALA A 45 -21.58 15.07 -9.65
C ALA A 45 -22.53 14.70 -10.79
N GLN A 46 -23.79 15.17 -10.77
CA GLN A 46 -24.73 14.97 -11.89
C GLN A 46 -24.27 15.72 -13.15
N LEU A 47 -23.83 16.98 -13.03
CA LEU A 47 -23.25 17.73 -14.15
C LEU A 47 -22.04 17.01 -14.75
N ALA A 48 -21.13 16.49 -13.92
CA ALA A 48 -19.96 15.74 -14.37
C ALA A 48 -20.34 14.43 -15.10
N HIS A 49 -21.45 13.79 -14.69
CA HIS A 49 -22.04 12.66 -15.42
C HIS A 49 -22.64 13.08 -16.77
N ASP A 50 -23.46 14.13 -16.78
CA ASP A 50 -24.16 14.59 -18.00
C ASP A 50 -23.17 15.08 -19.05
N TYR A 51 -22.21 15.92 -18.66
CA TYR A 51 -21.15 16.46 -19.49
C TYR A 51 -19.95 15.52 -19.65
N MET A 52 -20.03 14.26 -19.18
CA MET A 52 -18.98 13.25 -19.37
C MET A 52 -18.59 13.16 -20.85
N ARG A 53 -17.27 13.27 -21.11
CA ARG A 53 -16.63 13.34 -22.44
C ARG A 53 -17.05 14.55 -23.30
N ARG A 54 -17.55 15.62 -22.69
CA ARG A 54 -17.97 16.86 -23.39
C ARG A 54 -17.35 18.10 -22.77
N LEU A 55 -17.55 18.30 -21.48
CA LEU A 55 -16.95 19.38 -20.70
C LEU A 55 -16.39 18.85 -19.38
N ASP A 56 -15.23 19.36 -18.97
CA ASP A 56 -14.70 19.13 -17.62
C ASP A 56 -15.46 20.02 -16.63
N VAL A 57 -16.17 19.41 -15.67
CA VAL A 57 -16.90 20.14 -14.62
C VAL A 57 -15.98 20.37 -13.42
N VAL A 58 -15.58 21.62 -13.20
CA VAL A 58 -14.54 22.01 -12.23
C VAL A 58 -15.15 22.73 -11.04
N ASN A 59 -15.11 22.09 -9.86
CA ASN A 59 -15.52 22.73 -8.60
C ASN A 59 -14.47 23.74 -8.11
N ARG A 60 -14.92 24.96 -7.79
CA ARG A 60 -14.14 26.05 -7.17
C ARG A 60 -14.93 26.72 -6.03
N GLY A 61 -15.78 25.98 -5.33
CA GLY A 61 -16.48 26.44 -4.13
C GLY A 61 -15.56 26.61 -2.91
N LEU A 62 -15.80 27.63 -2.08
CA LEU A 62 -14.93 28.00 -0.96
C LEU A 62 -15.71 28.29 0.34
N ASN A 63 -15.44 27.51 1.40
CA ASN A 63 -15.96 27.80 2.73
C ASN A 63 -15.47 29.15 3.28
N GLN A 64 -16.33 29.86 4.00
CA GLN A 64 -16.10 31.16 4.64
C GLN A 64 -15.74 32.35 3.71
N PHE A 65 -15.85 32.22 2.39
CA PHE A 65 -15.68 33.36 1.48
C PHE A 65 -16.98 34.15 1.28
N THR A 66 -16.93 35.44 1.59
CA THR A 66 -17.92 36.47 1.20
C THR A 66 -17.46 37.15 -0.09
N LYS A 67 -18.35 37.85 -0.80
CA LYS A 67 -17.99 38.53 -2.05
C LYS A 67 -16.91 39.59 -1.86
N ASP A 68 -16.82 40.26 -0.71
CA ASP A 68 -15.71 41.19 -0.39
C ASP A 68 -14.33 40.49 -0.32
N ARG A 69 -14.28 39.20 0.03
CA ARG A 69 -13.05 38.39 -0.01
C ARG A 69 -12.72 37.87 -1.42
N VAL A 70 -13.70 37.92 -2.32
CA VAL A 70 -13.59 37.43 -3.72
C VAL A 70 -13.30 38.57 -4.70
N SER A 71 -13.88 39.77 -4.52
CA SER A 71 -13.64 40.93 -5.40
C SER A 71 -12.24 41.55 -5.26
N GLY A 72 -11.48 41.15 -4.24
CA GLY A 72 -10.08 41.51 -4.04
C GLY A 72 -9.07 40.60 -4.75
N THR A 73 -7.88 40.48 -4.16
CA THR A 73 -6.70 39.80 -4.75
C THR A 73 -6.86 38.31 -5.05
N THR A 74 -7.92 37.66 -4.56
CA THR A 74 -8.08 36.20 -4.67
C THR A 74 -8.57 35.75 -6.05
N LEU A 75 -9.36 36.57 -6.76
CA LEU A 75 -10.05 36.15 -7.99
C LEU A 75 -9.12 35.61 -9.10
N PRO A 76 -7.95 36.23 -9.41
CA PRO A 76 -7.00 35.70 -10.41
C PRO A 76 -6.44 34.31 -10.08
N HIS A 77 -6.44 33.91 -8.80
CA HIS A 77 -5.95 32.60 -8.36
C HIS A 77 -7.03 31.51 -8.37
N LEU A 78 -8.29 31.89 -8.58
CA LEU A 78 -9.46 31.01 -8.53
C LEU A 78 -10.02 30.68 -9.91
N THR A 79 -9.85 31.59 -10.87
CA THR A 79 -10.10 31.38 -12.31
C THR A 79 -9.02 30.49 -12.94
N PRO A 80 -9.35 29.55 -13.86
CA PRO A 80 -8.35 28.69 -14.50
C PRO A 80 -7.31 29.48 -15.30
N SER A 81 -6.04 29.41 -14.90
CA SER A 81 -4.91 30.12 -15.52
C SER A 81 -4.09 29.26 -16.48
N GLY A 82 -4.77 28.40 -17.26
CA GLY A 82 -4.15 27.44 -18.18
C GLY A 82 -4.81 27.46 -19.57
N PRO A 83 -4.32 26.66 -20.55
CA PRO A 83 -4.80 26.68 -21.94
C PRO A 83 -6.22 26.10 -22.15
N THR A 84 -6.92 25.72 -21.08
CA THR A 84 -8.27 25.16 -21.09
C THR A 84 -9.33 26.25 -21.23
N LEU A 85 -10.00 26.30 -22.39
CA LEU A 85 -11.09 27.25 -22.64
C LEU A 85 -12.32 26.97 -21.75
N THR A 86 -12.71 27.92 -20.92
CA THR A 86 -13.97 27.86 -20.14
C THR A 86 -15.17 28.21 -21.03
N ARG A 87 -16.07 27.25 -21.28
CA ARG A 87 -17.30 27.48 -22.07
C ARG A 87 -18.45 27.98 -21.20
N LEU A 88 -18.58 27.43 -20.00
CA LEU A 88 -19.66 27.71 -19.04
C LEU A 88 -19.07 28.09 -17.68
N GLN A 89 -19.70 29.04 -16.98
CA GLN A 89 -19.34 29.36 -15.60
C GLN A 89 -20.58 29.64 -14.75
N ALA A 90 -20.78 28.88 -13.67
CA ALA A 90 -21.77 29.18 -12.65
C ALA A 90 -21.15 30.03 -11.54
N LEU A 91 -21.89 31.05 -11.08
CA LEU A 91 -21.51 31.97 -10.01
C LEU A 91 -22.57 31.92 -8.90
N PHE A 92 -22.21 31.30 -7.77
CA PHE A 92 -23.12 31.04 -6.66
C PHE A 92 -22.50 31.45 -5.32
N PHE A 93 -22.59 32.75 -5.02
CA PHE A 93 -22.25 33.31 -3.71
C PHE A 93 -23.40 34.18 -3.24
N GLY A 94 -23.77 34.05 -1.97
CA GLY A 94 -24.72 34.93 -1.30
C GLY A 94 -25.27 34.35 -0.01
N ALA A 95 -25.16 33.03 0.19
CA ALA A 95 -25.46 32.40 1.45
C ALA A 95 -24.52 32.94 2.54
N ASN A 96 -23.22 33.10 2.26
CA ASN A 96 -22.29 33.69 3.22
C ASN A 96 -22.62 35.17 3.53
N ASP A 97 -22.85 35.99 2.50
CA ASP A 97 -23.00 37.45 2.61
C ASP A 97 -24.25 37.91 3.38
N SER A 98 -25.34 37.15 3.32
CA SER A 98 -26.66 37.45 3.92
C SER A 98 -26.77 37.18 5.43
N ALA A 99 -25.65 37.31 6.16
CA ALA A 99 -25.61 37.17 7.62
C ALA A 99 -26.41 38.27 8.35
N ASN A 100 -26.69 38.07 9.64
CA ASN A 100 -27.38 39.04 10.48
C ASN A 100 -26.45 40.17 10.93
N ASP A 101 -26.97 41.41 10.99
CA ASP A 101 -26.21 42.56 11.51
C ASP A 101 -26.01 42.48 13.02
N GLY A 102 -24.84 42.92 13.49
CA GLY A 102 -24.31 42.64 14.83
C GLY A 102 -24.05 41.15 15.11
N GLY A 103 -24.06 40.31 14.08
CA GLY A 103 -24.16 38.86 14.23
C GLY A 103 -22.90 38.13 14.71
N ALA A 104 -23.12 36.93 15.27
CA ALA A 104 -22.03 36.06 15.71
C ALA A 104 -21.11 35.66 14.54
N SER A 105 -21.66 35.54 13.33
CA SER A 105 -20.87 35.36 12.11
C SER A 105 -20.39 36.69 11.52
N LYS A 106 -19.06 36.85 11.44
CA LYS A 106 -18.38 38.01 10.82
C LYS A 106 -18.38 37.97 9.28
N GLN A 107 -19.53 37.64 8.68
CA GLN A 107 -19.69 37.41 7.24
C GLN A 107 -20.66 38.37 6.55
N LEU A 108 -21.31 39.29 7.27
CA LEU A 108 -22.19 40.30 6.68
C LEU A 108 -21.41 41.19 5.69
N VAL A 109 -22.00 41.39 4.51
CA VAL A 109 -21.61 42.39 3.50
C VAL A 109 -22.87 43.21 3.20
N SER A 110 -22.85 44.54 3.36
CA SER A 110 -24.08 45.36 3.18
C SER A 110 -24.69 45.19 1.79
N ILE A 111 -25.99 45.45 1.63
CA ILE A 111 -26.72 45.19 0.37
C ILE A 111 -26.16 46.02 -0.80
N GLU A 112 -25.75 47.26 -0.52
CA GLU A 112 -25.08 48.16 -1.47
C GLU A 112 -23.73 47.55 -1.89
N ARG A 113 -22.95 47.10 -0.91
CA ARG A 113 -21.63 46.51 -1.12
C ARG A 113 -21.70 45.16 -1.83
N TYR A 114 -22.75 44.39 -1.57
CA TYR A 114 -23.08 43.14 -2.25
C TYR A 114 -23.40 43.38 -3.72
N ARG A 115 -24.15 44.45 -4.05
CA ARG A 115 -24.38 44.91 -5.43
C ARG A 115 -23.08 45.32 -6.12
N GLU A 116 -22.25 46.15 -5.49
CA GLU A 116 -20.94 46.56 -6.01
C GLU A 116 -20.05 45.34 -6.32
N ASN A 117 -19.94 44.41 -5.37
CA ASN A 117 -19.10 43.23 -5.52
C ASN A 117 -19.62 42.27 -6.60
N LEU A 118 -20.95 42.12 -6.75
CA LEU A 118 -21.54 41.37 -7.87
C LEU A 118 -21.13 41.96 -9.22
N VAL A 119 -21.33 43.27 -9.41
CA VAL A 119 -20.95 43.96 -10.67
C VAL A 119 -19.44 43.88 -10.93
N SER A 120 -18.63 44.00 -9.87
CA SER A 120 -17.17 43.87 -9.93
C SER A 120 -16.73 42.47 -10.39
N ILE A 121 -17.19 41.40 -9.73
CA ILE A 121 -16.86 40.02 -10.08
C ILE A 121 -17.34 39.67 -11.50
N LEU A 122 -18.57 40.07 -11.86
CA LEU A 122 -19.16 39.86 -13.19
C LEU A 122 -18.50 40.70 -14.30
N SER A 123 -17.63 41.64 -13.96
CA SER A 123 -16.88 42.49 -14.90
C SER A 123 -15.36 42.30 -14.81
N HIS A 124 -14.89 41.38 -13.98
CA HIS A 124 -13.47 41.20 -13.71
C HIS A 124 -12.75 40.53 -14.90
N PRO A 125 -11.57 41.02 -15.35
CA PRO A 125 -10.89 40.48 -16.53
C PRO A 125 -10.68 38.96 -16.50
N SER A 126 -10.31 38.37 -15.36
CA SER A 126 -10.09 36.92 -15.24
C SER A 126 -11.37 36.08 -15.37
N VAL A 127 -12.55 36.65 -15.08
CA VAL A 127 -13.86 35.99 -15.28
C VAL A 127 -14.27 36.06 -16.76
N LEU A 128 -13.81 37.10 -17.48
CA LEU A 128 -14.13 37.33 -18.89
C LEU A 128 -13.06 36.81 -19.87
N ALA A 129 -11.90 36.36 -19.38
CA ALA A 129 -10.73 36.00 -20.17
C ALA A 129 -11.00 34.93 -21.25
N HIS A 130 -11.94 34.02 -21.02
CA HIS A 130 -12.33 32.95 -21.95
C HIS A 130 -13.65 33.23 -22.68
N ASN A 131 -14.25 34.42 -22.49
CA ASN A 131 -15.60 34.78 -22.92
C ASN A 131 -16.67 33.71 -22.59
N PRO A 132 -16.74 33.22 -21.33
CA PRO A 132 -17.69 32.16 -20.96
C PRO A 132 -19.14 32.66 -20.97
N ARG A 133 -20.08 31.74 -21.16
CA ARG A 133 -21.50 31.97 -20.84
C ARG A 133 -21.69 31.85 -19.32
N ILE A 134 -22.29 32.86 -18.70
CA ILE A 134 -22.33 32.99 -17.23
C ILE A 134 -23.73 32.66 -16.69
N ILE A 135 -23.81 31.77 -15.71
CA ILE A 135 -25.02 31.46 -14.94
C ILE A 135 -24.89 32.11 -13.56
N LEU A 136 -25.67 33.16 -13.28
CA LEU A 136 -25.71 33.80 -11.97
C LEU A 136 -26.79 33.13 -11.11
N VAL A 137 -26.39 32.47 -10.02
CA VAL A 137 -27.32 31.80 -9.10
C VAL A 137 -27.62 32.73 -7.92
N THR A 138 -28.91 32.95 -7.67
CA THR A 138 -29.40 33.79 -6.57
C THR A 138 -29.20 33.15 -5.19
N THR A 139 -29.18 33.97 -4.13
CA THR A 139 -29.05 33.54 -2.72
C THR A 139 -30.18 32.56 -2.36
N PRO A 140 -29.89 31.41 -1.72
CA PRO A 140 -30.93 30.44 -1.37
C PRO A 140 -31.72 30.89 -0.12
N PRO A 141 -32.92 30.34 0.12
CA PRO A 141 -33.65 30.53 1.37
C PRO A 141 -32.90 29.85 2.54
N VAL A 142 -33.28 30.24 3.76
CA VAL A 142 -32.69 29.77 5.03
C VAL A 142 -33.83 29.27 5.91
N ASP A 143 -33.66 28.12 6.55
CA ASP A 143 -34.58 27.65 7.61
C ASP A 143 -33.99 28.01 8.98
N GLU A 144 -34.51 29.09 9.58
CA GLU A 144 -34.13 29.56 10.90
C GLU A 144 -34.30 28.48 11.96
N TYR A 145 -35.24 27.53 11.82
CA TYR A 145 -35.49 26.50 12.84
C TYR A 145 -34.36 25.45 12.95
N GLN A 146 -33.66 25.16 11.84
CA GLN A 146 -32.51 24.25 11.82
C GLN A 146 -31.20 24.91 12.26
N ARG A 147 -31.13 26.25 12.27
CA ARG A 147 -29.94 26.99 12.70
C ARG A 147 -29.66 26.78 14.20
N PRO A 148 -28.38 26.69 14.63
CA PRO A 148 -28.02 26.72 16.05
C PRO A 148 -28.31 28.08 16.69
N GLU A 149 -28.54 28.10 18.00
CA GLU A 149 -28.65 29.32 18.80
C GLU A 149 -27.29 29.72 19.37
N GLU A 150 -26.82 30.91 19.02
CA GLU A 150 -25.58 31.51 19.49
C GLU A 150 -25.89 32.79 20.28
N THR A 151 -25.53 32.85 21.56
CA THR A 151 -25.75 34.04 22.38
C THR A 151 -24.69 35.10 22.07
N ARG A 152 -25.15 36.28 21.60
CA ARG A 152 -24.32 37.45 21.35
C ARG A 152 -23.77 38.05 22.65
N ALA A 153 -22.75 38.90 22.53
CA ALA A 153 -22.12 39.59 23.66
C ALA A 153 -23.04 40.61 24.38
N ASP A 154 -24.20 40.95 23.78
CA ASP A 154 -25.27 41.76 24.36
C ASP A 154 -26.35 40.94 25.09
N GLY A 155 -26.24 39.60 25.08
CA GLY A 155 -27.20 38.68 25.68
C GLY A 155 -28.36 38.26 24.78
N GLN A 156 -28.44 38.74 23.53
CA GLN A 156 -29.47 38.32 22.58
C GLN A 156 -29.11 36.98 21.93
N VAL A 157 -30.13 36.17 21.60
CA VAL A 157 -29.96 34.93 20.84
C VAL A 157 -29.96 35.25 19.35
N ASP A 158 -28.94 34.78 18.64
CA ASP A 158 -28.79 34.89 17.20
C ASP A 158 -28.65 33.51 16.56
N ARG A 159 -29.17 33.38 15.34
CA ARG A 159 -29.07 32.16 14.50
C ARG A 159 -28.13 32.38 13.30
N GLY A 160 -27.50 33.56 13.25
CA GLY A 160 -26.49 34.01 12.29
C GLY A 160 -27.02 34.50 10.95
N ARG A 161 -28.22 34.06 10.55
CA ARG A 161 -28.96 34.40 9.32
C ARG A 161 -30.46 34.42 9.59
N CYS A 162 -31.23 35.11 8.77
CA CYS A 162 -32.70 35.06 8.76
C CYS A 162 -33.26 34.98 7.33
N ALA A 163 -34.51 34.54 7.19
CA ALA A 163 -35.20 34.39 5.90
C ALA A 163 -35.49 35.76 5.22
N GLU A 164 -35.67 36.82 6.01
CA GLU A 164 -35.89 38.18 5.51
C GLU A 164 -34.61 38.72 4.83
N ASN A 165 -33.44 38.47 5.40
CA ASN A 165 -32.16 38.82 4.79
C ASN A 165 -31.91 37.99 3.52
N SER A 166 -32.06 36.66 3.55
CA SER A 166 -31.75 35.84 2.36
C SER A 166 -32.62 36.21 1.15
N ARG A 167 -33.89 36.57 1.37
CA ARG A 167 -34.78 37.14 0.33
C ARG A 167 -34.24 38.44 -0.27
N ALA A 168 -33.75 39.37 0.54
CA ALA A 168 -33.25 40.66 0.07
C ALA A 168 -32.00 40.50 -0.83
N TYR A 169 -31.10 39.58 -0.48
CA TYR A 169 -29.86 39.33 -1.24
C TYR A 169 -30.14 38.50 -2.51
N ALA A 170 -31.17 37.65 -2.51
CA ALA A 170 -31.67 36.99 -3.71
C ALA A 170 -32.24 38.01 -4.71
N GLN A 171 -33.09 38.92 -4.25
CA GLN A 171 -33.69 39.99 -5.05
C GLN A 171 -32.63 40.89 -5.70
N VAL A 172 -31.64 41.36 -4.93
CA VAL A 172 -30.54 42.18 -5.48
C VAL A 172 -29.62 41.37 -6.42
N GLY A 173 -29.42 40.08 -6.16
CA GLY A 173 -28.71 39.18 -7.08
C GLY A 173 -29.42 39.07 -8.43
N LYS A 174 -30.75 38.97 -8.42
CA LYS A 174 -31.60 38.92 -9.62
C LYS A 174 -31.54 40.23 -10.41
N GLU A 175 -31.78 41.36 -9.74
CA GLU A 175 -31.75 42.70 -10.37
C GLU A 175 -30.42 43.01 -11.07
N VAL A 176 -29.27 42.66 -10.46
CA VAL A 176 -27.95 42.87 -11.08
C VAL A 176 -27.76 41.98 -12.31
N GLY A 177 -28.28 40.75 -12.28
CA GLY A 177 -28.28 39.87 -13.44
C GLY A 177 -29.12 40.41 -14.58
N GLU A 178 -30.36 40.83 -14.30
CA GLU A 178 -31.28 41.45 -15.26
C GLU A 178 -30.70 42.75 -15.84
N GLU A 179 -30.07 43.60 -15.03
CA GLU A 179 -29.39 44.83 -15.47
C GLU A 179 -28.21 44.53 -16.43
N LEU A 180 -27.46 43.44 -16.19
CA LEU A 180 -26.35 43.02 -17.07
C LEU A 180 -26.85 42.34 -18.35
N ILE A 181 -27.96 41.60 -18.29
CA ILE A 181 -28.65 41.05 -19.48
C ILE A 181 -29.15 42.20 -20.37
N ALA A 182 -29.78 43.23 -19.78
CA ALA A 182 -30.22 44.43 -20.50
C ALA A 182 -29.06 45.21 -21.16
N LYS A 183 -27.83 45.08 -20.63
CA LYS A 183 -26.59 45.59 -21.23
C LYS A 183 -25.94 44.63 -22.24
N GLY A 184 -26.65 43.60 -22.69
CA GLY A 184 -26.23 42.68 -23.76
C GLY A 184 -25.15 41.68 -23.36
N ARG A 185 -24.98 41.39 -22.05
CA ARG A 185 -23.98 40.40 -21.58
C ARG A 185 -24.50 38.96 -21.78
N PRO A 186 -23.64 37.98 -22.13
CA PRO A 186 -24.02 36.57 -22.24
C PRO A 186 -24.16 35.92 -20.84
N LEU A 187 -25.22 36.32 -20.14
CA LEU A 187 -25.54 35.92 -18.77
C LEU A 187 -26.99 35.40 -18.70
N VAL A 188 -27.24 34.47 -17.79
CA VAL A 188 -28.59 34.03 -17.40
C VAL A 188 -28.70 34.00 -15.87
N VAL A 189 -29.89 34.28 -15.33
CA VAL A 189 -30.16 34.26 -13.88
C VAL A 189 -30.91 33.00 -13.50
N CYS A 190 -30.37 32.25 -12.54
CA CYS A 190 -31.06 31.15 -11.88
C CYS A 190 -31.71 31.67 -10.59
N ASP A 191 -33.04 31.81 -10.62
CA ASP A 191 -33.87 32.26 -9.49
C ASP A 191 -34.15 31.11 -8.50
N LEU A 192 -33.05 30.56 -7.98
CA LEU A 192 -33.02 29.48 -6.98
C LEU A 192 -33.87 29.82 -5.75
N TRP A 193 -33.89 31.08 -5.32
CA TRP A 193 -34.73 31.49 -4.18
C TRP A 193 -36.20 31.22 -4.47
N THR A 194 -36.72 31.73 -5.60
CA THR A 194 -38.12 31.53 -5.99
C THR A 194 -38.42 30.06 -6.26
N ALA A 195 -37.50 29.32 -6.90
CA ALA A 195 -37.67 27.89 -7.16
C ALA A 195 -37.78 27.05 -5.87
N MET A 196 -36.91 27.29 -4.89
CA MET A 196 -36.95 26.60 -3.59
C MET A 196 -38.18 27.01 -2.76
N MET A 197 -38.55 28.30 -2.74
CA MET A 197 -39.73 28.76 -2.00
C MET A 197 -41.03 28.23 -2.60
N ALA A 198 -41.14 28.16 -3.94
CA ALA A 198 -42.25 27.49 -4.62
C ALA A 198 -42.27 25.97 -4.32
N ARG A 199 -41.10 25.31 -4.28
CA ARG A 199 -41.00 23.89 -3.93
C ARG A 199 -41.38 23.60 -2.48
N ALA A 200 -41.23 24.57 -1.58
CA ALA A 200 -41.71 24.57 -0.21
C ALA A 200 -43.19 24.97 -0.07
N GLY A 201 -43.90 25.26 -1.16
CA GLY A 201 -45.33 25.61 -1.17
C GLY A 201 -45.64 27.06 -0.80
N TRP A 202 -44.66 27.96 -0.79
CA TRP A 202 -44.87 29.38 -0.48
C TRP A 202 -45.26 30.17 -1.74
N ALA A 203 -46.42 30.81 -1.71
CA ALA A 203 -47.10 31.36 -2.89
C ALA A 203 -46.87 32.86 -3.17
N GLY A 204 -45.90 33.50 -2.51
CA GLY A 204 -45.61 34.93 -2.67
C GLY A 204 -46.16 35.85 -1.57
N GLU A 205 -47.17 35.38 -0.83
CA GLU A 205 -47.89 36.16 0.18
C GLU A 205 -47.66 35.63 1.62
N GLY A 206 -47.87 36.50 2.60
CA GLY A 206 -47.74 36.17 4.02
C GLY A 206 -46.28 36.12 4.52
N VAL A 207 -46.09 35.46 5.67
CA VAL A 207 -44.78 35.29 6.31
C VAL A 207 -43.94 34.27 5.54
N LEU A 208 -42.62 34.46 5.52
CA LEU A 208 -41.69 33.58 4.80
C LEU A 208 -41.61 32.19 5.46
N ALA A 209 -41.76 31.14 4.65
CA ALA A 209 -41.39 29.78 5.04
C ALA A 209 -39.92 29.75 5.47
N GLY A 210 -39.64 29.10 6.59
CA GLY A 210 -38.31 29.07 7.21
C GLY A 210 -38.02 30.22 8.19
N SER A 211 -38.91 31.20 8.36
CA SER A 211 -38.79 32.16 9.47
C SER A 211 -39.43 31.64 10.75
N LEU A 212 -38.84 31.97 11.91
CA LEU A 212 -39.44 31.72 13.24
C LEU A 212 -40.80 32.42 13.45
N LYS A 213 -41.17 33.34 12.55
CA LYS A 213 -42.47 34.03 12.51
C LYS A 213 -43.58 33.18 11.86
N ALA A 214 -43.27 32.02 11.28
CA ALA A 214 -44.19 31.10 10.62
C ALA A 214 -44.05 29.67 11.15
N ASP A 215 -45.05 28.82 10.92
CA ASP A 215 -44.96 27.39 11.25
C ASP A 215 -43.82 26.69 10.50
N LYS A 216 -43.23 25.67 11.14
CA LYS A 216 -42.14 24.86 10.58
C LYS A 216 -42.56 24.24 9.24
N ASN A 217 -41.87 24.61 8.16
CA ASN A 217 -42.13 24.08 6.83
C ASN A 217 -41.29 22.81 6.57
N PRO A 218 -41.89 21.61 6.52
CA PRO A 218 -41.14 20.36 6.39
C PRO A 218 -40.48 20.20 5.00
N ALA A 219 -41.04 20.80 3.95
CA ALA A 219 -40.48 20.71 2.60
C ALA A 219 -39.22 21.59 2.45
N LEU A 220 -39.17 22.76 3.09
CA LEU A 220 -37.95 23.54 3.18
C LEU A 220 -36.89 22.85 4.06
N ALA A 221 -37.31 22.28 5.19
CA ALA A 221 -36.44 21.52 6.09
C ALA A 221 -35.93 20.18 5.49
N GLU A 222 -36.55 19.65 4.43
CA GLU A 222 -36.03 18.50 3.67
C GLU A 222 -34.86 18.93 2.76
N MET A 223 -34.96 20.12 2.15
CA MET A 223 -33.95 20.65 1.22
C MET A 223 -32.65 21.09 1.90
N LEU A 224 -32.69 21.43 3.19
CA LEU A 224 -31.57 21.94 4.00
C LEU A 224 -31.23 20.97 5.15
N TYR A 225 -29.98 20.93 5.62
CA TYR A 225 -29.58 20.06 6.75
C TYR A 225 -29.16 20.79 8.04
N ASP A 226 -28.74 22.05 7.95
CA ASP A 226 -28.32 22.91 9.07
C ASP A 226 -28.95 24.32 8.96
N GLY A 227 -30.05 24.42 8.22
CA GLY A 227 -30.74 25.65 7.86
C GLY A 227 -30.07 26.45 6.74
N LEU A 228 -28.97 25.99 6.16
CA LEU A 228 -28.19 26.74 5.16
C LEU A 228 -27.67 25.89 3.99
N HIS A 229 -27.08 24.74 4.28
CA HIS A 229 -26.46 23.84 3.31
C HIS A 229 -27.42 22.75 2.84
N PHE A 230 -27.26 22.32 1.59
CA PHE A 230 -28.25 21.51 0.89
C PHE A 230 -28.13 20.01 1.17
N ASN A 231 -29.29 19.35 1.26
CA ASN A 231 -29.45 17.91 1.07
C ASN A 231 -29.68 17.58 -0.42
N SER A 232 -29.78 16.27 -0.73
CA SER A 232 -30.25 15.73 -2.01
C SER A 232 -31.39 16.51 -2.66
N ALA A 233 -32.44 16.84 -1.90
CA ALA A 233 -33.60 17.58 -2.40
C ALA A 233 -33.25 19.02 -2.82
N GLY A 234 -32.44 19.75 -2.05
CA GLY A 234 -32.02 21.12 -2.37
C GLY A 234 -31.10 21.19 -3.59
N TYR A 235 -30.11 20.28 -3.68
CA TYR A 235 -29.26 20.18 -4.87
C TYR A 235 -30.03 19.77 -6.13
N LYS A 236 -31.09 18.97 -5.99
CA LYS A 236 -31.95 18.59 -7.11
C LYS A 236 -32.71 19.80 -7.67
N VAL A 237 -33.29 20.66 -6.82
CA VAL A 237 -33.94 21.91 -7.28
C VAL A 237 -32.95 22.83 -7.99
N LEU A 238 -31.73 22.98 -7.46
CA LEU A 238 -30.66 23.77 -8.12
C LEU A 238 -30.30 23.19 -9.50
N TYR A 239 -30.14 21.87 -9.60
CA TYR A 239 -29.85 21.21 -10.88
C TYR A 239 -30.98 21.39 -11.91
N GLU A 240 -32.22 21.15 -11.51
CA GLU A 240 -33.40 21.21 -12.38
C GLU A 240 -33.64 22.64 -12.90
N GLU A 241 -33.64 23.63 -12.02
CA GLU A 241 -33.84 25.03 -12.43
C GLU A 241 -32.65 25.56 -13.24
N MET A 242 -31.40 25.24 -12.86
CA MET A 242 -30.23 25.67 -13.63
C MET A 242 -30.20 25.08 -15.04
N ARG A 243 -30.51 23.78 -15.21
CA ARG A 243 -30.64 23.19 -16.56
C ARG A 243 -31.77 23.85 -17.35
N LYS A 244 -32.91 24.12 -16.72
CA LYS A 244 -34.05 24.79 -17.35
C LYS A 244 -33.67 26.16 -17.94
N VAL A 245 -33.20 27.13 -17.14
CA VAL A 245 -32.86 28.46 -17.68
C VAL A 245 -31.68 28.42 -18.67
N MET A 246 -30.72 27.51 -18.46
CA MET A 246 -29.61 27.32 -19.39
C MET A 246 -30.09 26.80 -20.75
N THR A 247 -30.95 25.78 -20.80
CA THR A 247 -31.43 25.19 -22.06
C THR A 247 -32.51 26.05 -22.74
N GLU A 248 -33.27 26.84 -21.99
CA GLU A 248 -34.18 27.87 -22.53
C GLU A 248 -33.43 28.98 -23.29
N VAL A 249 -32.31 29.48 -22.75
CA VAL A 249 -31.54 30.60 -23.34
C VAL A 249 -30.43 30.12 -24.29
N TRP A 250 -29.85 28.95 -24.02
CA TRP A 250 -28.73 28.35 -24.76
C TRP A 250 -28.95 26.85 -25.03
N PRO A 251 -29.80 26.47 -26.01
CA PRO A 251 -30.02 25.06 -26.35
C PRO A 251 -28.73 24.30 -26.71
N ASP A 252 -27.74 24.96 -27.31
CA ASP A 252 -26.42 24.40 -27.64
C ASP A 252 -25.49 24.25 -26.41
N SER A 253 -25.93 24.63 -25.22
CA SER A 253 -25.27 24.31 -23.94
C SER A 253 -25.79 23.02 -23.30
N ASP A 254 -26.91 22.45 -23.75
CA ASP A 254 -27.45 21.23 -23.16
C ASP A 254 -26.52 20.03 -23.43
N PRO A 255 -26.26 19.14 -22.45
CA PRO A 255 -25.46 17.93 -22.64
C PRO A 255 -25.86 17.07 -23.85
N GLU A 256 -27.14 17.00 -24.23
CA GLU A 256 -27.57 16.21 -25.39
C GLU A 256 -27.15 16.83 -26.74
N ASN A 257 -27.00 18.15 -26.78
CA ASN A 257 -26.63 18.92 -27.97
C ASN A 257 -25.13 19.19 -28.11
N ILE A 258 -24.30 18.70 -27.18
CA ILE A 258 -22.84 18.80 -27.26
C ILE A 258 -22.24 17.42 -27.62
N GLU A 259 -21.37 17.43 -28.64
CA GLU A 259 -20.63 16.27 -29.12
C GLU A 259 -19.72 15.66 -28.04
N LYS A 260 -19.62 14.32 -28.03
CA LYS A 260 -18.74 13.57 -27.13
C LYS A 260 -17.39 13.33 -27.81
N HIS A 261 -16.30 13.78 -27.20
CA HIS A 261 -14.95 13.42 -27.64
C HIS A 261 -14.57 12.01 -27.15
N PHE A 262 -13.90 11.25 -28.00
CA PHE A 262 -13.34 9.93 -27.66
C PHE A 262 -11.84 9.96 -27.99
N PRO A 263 -10.95 9.43 -27.12
CA PRO A 263 -9.55 9.29 -27.46
C PRO A 263 -9.36 8.19 -28.52
N GLU A 264 -8.61 8.50 -29.58
CA GLU A 264 -8.23 7.52 -30.61
C GLU A 264 -7.33 6.41 -30.03
N CYS A 265 -7.47 5.19 -30.55
CA CYS A 265 -6.58 4.09 -30.21
C CYS A 265 -5.36 4.09 -31.13
N ALA A 266 -4.16 4.03 -30.56
CA ALA A 266 -2.91 4.13 -31.34
C ALA A 266 -2.62 2.92 -32.26
N THR A 267 -3.41 1.86 -32.20
CA THR A 267 -3.22 0.61 -32.96
C THR A 267 -3.53 0.74 -34.44
N ASP A 268 -4.42 1.65 -34.82
CA ASP A 268 -5.16 1.50 -36.09
C ASP A 268 -4.40 2.13 -37.27
N LYS A 269 -3.36 2.96 -37.00
CA LYS A 269 -2.46 3.52 -38.02
C LYS A 269 -1.23 2.65 -38.32
N GLU A 270 -0.82 1.74 -37.42
CA GLU A 270 0.30 0.82 -37.70
C GLU A 270 -0.13 -0.38 -38.56
N ALA A 271 -1.42 -0.75 -38.56
CA ALA A 271 -1.94 -1.86 -39.35
C ALA A 271 -2.07 -1.57 -40.86
N ASN A 272 -2.27 -0.30 -41.25
CA ASN A 272 -2.53 0.11 -42.64
C ASN A 272 -1.27 0.64 -43.37
N ALA A 273 -0.11 0.66 -42.71
CA ALA A 273 1.11 1.31 -43.21
C ALA A 273 2.14 0.38 -43.89
N SER A 274 1.75 -0.85 -44.28
CA SER A 274 2.60 -1.77 -45.03
C SER A 274 2.20 -1.85 -46.50
N GLU A 275 2.97 -1.22 -47.39
CA GLU A 275 2.85 -1.44 -48.83
C GLU A 275 3.10 -2.92 -49.19
N PRO A 276 2.34 -3.51 -50.13
CA PRO A 276 2.60 -4.88 -50.58
C PRO A 276 3.88 -4.93 -51.45
N PRO A 277 4.63 -6.05 -51.43
CA PRO A 277 5.70 -6.26 -52.39
C PRO A 277 5.14 -6.36 -53.82
N PRO A 278 5.90 -5.93 -54.86
CA PRO A 278 5.40 -5.88 -56.23
C PRO A 278 5.04 -7.25 -56.79
N GLU A 279 3.96 -7.30 -57.58
CA GLU A 279 3.39 -8.54 -58.11
C GLU A 279 4.33 -9.29 -59.07
N SER A 280 4.32 -10.62 -58.98
CA SER A 280 4.81 -11.50 -60.05
C SER A 280 3.91 -12.72 -60.23
N GLY A 281 2.70 -12.46 -60.73
CA GLY A 281 1.75 -13.38 -61.40
C GLY A 281 1.57 -14.83 -60.89
N LEU A 282 0.33 -15.18 -60.50
CA LEU A 282 -0.57 -15.86 -61.46
C LEU A 282 -2.04 -15.90 -61.00
N ASP A 283 -2.90 -16.03 -61.99
CA ASP A 283 -4.37 -15.93 -61.99
C ASP A 283 -5.17 -16.72 -60.93
N LEU A 284 -6.09 -15.99 -60.29
CA LEU A 284 -7.53 -16.30 -60.18
C LEU A 284 -8.02 -17.70 -60.61
N ILE A 285 -8.57 -18.47 -59.65
CA ILE A 285 -9.82 -19.24 -59.84
C ILE A 285 -10.73 -19.01 -58.62
N THR A 286 -12.03 -18.80 -58.85
CA THR A 286 -13.05 -18.51 -57.83
C THR A 286 -13.82 -19.76 -57.36
N ASP A 287 -14.71 -19.56 -56.39
CA ASP A 287 -15.86 -20.41 -56.03
C ASP A 287 -15.62 -21.82 -55.43
N ALA A 288 -15.96 -21.96 -54.14
CA ALA A 288 -16.82 -23.07 -53.69
C ALA A 288 -17.57 -22.72 -52.38
N LYS A 289 -18.82 -23.17 -52.26
CA LYS A 289 -19.70 -22.93 -51.11
C LYS A 289 -19.48 -23.95 -49.98
N LEU A 290 -19.66 -23.48 -48.74
CA LEU A 290 -20.24 -24.17 -47.57
C LEU A 290 -20.49 -25.69 -47.69
N SER A 291 -19.76 -26.49 -46.89
CA SER A 291 -20.28 -27.77 -46.40
C SER A 291 -19.74 -28.11 -44.99
N LYS A 292 -20.27 -29.18 -44.38
CA LYS A 292 -20.17 -29.44 -42.93
C LYS A 292 -19.01 -30.37 -42.57
N GLY A 293 -18.18 -29.93 -41.63
CA GLY A 293 -17.70 -30.73 -40.49
C GLY A 293 -16.66 -31.82 -40.74
N ALA A 294 -15.51 -31.69 -40.06
CA ALA A 294 -14.56 -32.79 -39.85
C ALA A 294 -14.04 -32.78 -38.40
N ARG A 295 -13.98 -33.96 -37.78
CA ARG A 295 -13.03 -34.24 -36.69
C ARG A 295 -11.75 -34.75 -37.33
N ILE A 296 -10.59 -34.29 -36.88
CA ILE A 296 -9.27 -34.91 -37.08
C ILE A 296 -8.27 -34.13 -36.22
N HIS A 297 -7.17 -34.68 -35.72
CA HIS A 297 -6.88 -35.99 -35.10
C HIS A 297 -5.49 -35.82 -34.46
N TYR A 298 -5.12 -36.62 -33.46
CA TYR A 298 -3.72 -36.64 -33.01
C TYR A 298 -2.83 -37.20 -34.12
N LEU A 299 -1.71 -36.53 -34.40
CA LEU A 299 -0.57 -37.11 -35.11
C LEU A 299 0.59 -37.26 -34.11
N VAL A 300 0.92 -38.51 -33.80
CA VAL A 300 2.10 -38.88 -33.02
C VAL A 300 3.07 -39.59 -33.96
N ALA A 301 4.29 -39.05 -34.03
CA ALA A 301 5.48 -39.75 -34.49
C ALA A 301 6.65 -39.30 -33.59
N GLY A 302 7.58 -40.17 -33.19
CA GLY A 302 7.65 -41.61 -33.47
C GLY A 302 9.10 -42.08 -33.49
N SER A 303 9.65 -42.40 -32.32
CA SER A 303 10.93 -43.13 -32.16
C SER A 303 11.04 -43.69 -30.74
N ASP A 304 11.62 -44.89 -30.62
CA ASP A 304 11.39 -45.79 -29.50
C ASP A 304 12.49 -45.79 -28.42
N PHE A 305 12.09 -46.04 -27.17
CA PHE A 305 12.98 -46.50 -26.08
C PHE A 305 12.25 -47.56 -25.20
N PRO A 306 12.97 -48.45 -24.49
CA PRO A 306 12.46 -49.73 -23.97
C PRO A 306 11.75 -49.64 -22.58
N PRO A 307 11.18 -50.74 -22.02
CA PRO A 307 9.98 -50.70 -21.17
C PRO A 307 10.18 -50.35 -19.66
N PRO A 308 9.09 -50.05 -18.91
CA PRO A 308 9.17 -49.30 -17.66
C PRO A 308 9.30 -50.16 -16.37
N THR A 309 10.31 -49.85 -15.55
CA THR A 309 10.53 -50.48 -14.22
C THR A 309 10.70 -49.50 -13.04
N LEU A 310 10.27 -48.23 -13.18
CA LEU A 310 10.40 -47.21 -12.12
C LEU A 310 9.13 -46.39 -11.79
N TYR A 311 8.05 -46.55 -12.57
CA TYR A 311 6.79 -45.84 -12.35
C TYR A 311 6.13 -46.09 -10.97
N PRO A 312 6.18 -47.30 -10.38
CA PRO A 312 5.64 -47.52 -9.03
C PRO A 312 6.39 -46.75 -7.94
N LEU A 313 7.72 -46.60 -8.07
CA LEU A 313 8.55 -45.96 -7.06
C LEU A 313 8.28 -44.45 -7.01
N LEU A 314 8.25 -43.78 -8.17
CA LEU A 314 7.89 -42.37 -8.29
C LEU A 314 6.46 -42.10 -7.81
N ARG A 315 5.50 -42.96 -8.15
CA ARG A 315 4.10 -42.84 -7.69
C ARG A 315 3.97 -42.96 -6.18
N ASN A 316 4.82 -43.77 -5.53
CA ASN A 316 4.84 -43.89 -4.08
C ASN A 316 5.61 -42.75 -3.41
N LEU A 317 6.70 -42.24 -4.02
CA LEU A 317 7.45 -41.09 -3.49
C LEU A 317 6.60 -39.81 -3.49
N VAL A 318 5.92 -39.52 -4.61
CA VAL A 318 4.99 -38.38 -4.73
C VAL A 318 3.80 -38.53 -3.78
N LYS A 319 3.30 -39.75 -3.54
CA LYS A 319 2.27 -39.99 -2.51
C LYS A 319 2.81 -39.76 -1.09
N ALA A 320 4.03 -40.19 -0.78
CA ALA A 320 4.61 -40.04 0.55
C ALA A 320 4.76 -38.56 0.93
N THR A 321 5.30 -37.72 0.04
CA THR A 321 5.45 -36.28 0.30
C THR A 321 4.12 -35.53 0.27
N ALA A 322 3.19 -35.86 -0.64
CA ALA A 322 1.90 -35.17 -0.72
C ALA A 322 0.93 -35.50 0.43
N THR A 323 0.99 -36.72 0.99
CA THR A 323 -0.06 -37.18 1.93
C THR A 323 0.14 -36.69 3.37
N GLN A 324 1.34 -36.23 3.76
CA GLN A 324 1.60 -35.73 5.12
C GLN A 324 1.58 -34.20 5.27
N ALA A 325 1.55 -33.42 4.17
CA ALA A 325 1.73 -31.97 4.23
C ALA A 325 0.46 -31.12 3.98
N LEU A 326 -0.64 -31.70 3.45
CA LEU A 326 -1.67 -30.92 2.72
C LEU A 326 -3.11 -30.91 3.28
N LEU A 327 -3.38 -31.51 4.44
CA LEU A 327 -4.69 -31.41 5.10
C LEU A 327 -4.50 -31.26 6.62
N PRO A 328 -5.29 -30.38 7.29
CA PRO A 328 -6.75 -30.54 7.31
C PRO A 328 -7.59 -29.30 6.98
N PHE A 329 -7.47 -28.73 5.77
CA PHE A 329 -8.40 -27.67 5.29
C PHE A 329 -8.69 -27.69 3.78
N TYR A 330 -9.62 -28.54 3.29
CA TYR A 330 -10.47 -28.24 2.11
C TYR A 330 -11.53 -29.33 1.85
N PRO A 331 -12.80 -28.98 1.58
CA PRO A 331 -13.75 -29.80 0.83
C PRO A 331 -13.70 -29.45 -0.68
N ILE A 332 -13.96 -30.42 -1.54
CA ILE A 332 -13.92 -30.27 -3.01
C ILE A 332 -15.30 -29.86 -3.53
N GLY A 333 -15.38 -28.85 -4.42
CA GLY A 333 -16.66 -28.49 -5.05
C GLY A 333 -16.69 -27.34 -6.09
N PHE A 334 -15.67 -26.47 -6.17
CA PHE A 334 -15.81 -25.17 -6.86
C PHE A 334 -15.63 -25.16 -8.40
N LEU A 335 -15.29 -26.29 -9.03
CA LEU A 335 -14.78 -26.35 -10.42
C LEU A 335 -15.85 -26.61 -11.52
N LYS A 336 -17.07 -26.05 -11.40
CA LYS A 336 -18.12 -26.20 -12.43
C LYS A 336 -18.90 -24.92 -12.81
N GLY A 337 -18.50 -23.74 -12.33
CA GLY A 337 -19.34 -22.53 -12.41
C GLY A 337 -19.25 -21.66 -13.67
N GLN A 338 -18.08 -21.51 -14.29
CA GLN A 338 -17.82 -20.40 -15.24
C GLN A 338 -17.35 -20.89 -16.63
N GLN A 339 -18.29 -21.18 -17.52
CA GLN A 339 -17.98 -21.48 -18.93
C GLN A 339 -19.09 -21.04 -19.93
N ARG A 340 -19.84 -19.97 -19.61
CA ARG A 340 -20.82 -19.33 -20.50
C ARG A 340 -20.76 -17.81 -20.35
N HIS A 341 -20.66 -17.12 -21.49
CA HIS A 341 -20.75 -15.66 -21.78
C HIS A 341 -19.53 -15.05 -22.51
N ILE A 342 -19.17 -15.62 -23.67
CA ILE A 342 -18.40 -14.91 -24.72
C ILE A 342 -18.99 -15.31 -26.08
N LEU A 343 -19.84 -14.45 -26.67
CA LEU A 343 -20.19 -14.37 -28.10
C LEU A 343 -21.31 -13.34 -28.31
N ALA A 344 -20.95 -12.09 -28.63
CA ALA A 344 -21.88 -11.07 -29.15
C ALA A 344 -21.12 -9.92 -29.87
N ILE A 345 -21.40 -9.78 -31.17
CA ILE A 345 -21.25 -8.56 -32.01
C ILE A 345 -19.81 -8.10 -32.36
N MET A 346 -19.60 -7.94 -33.68
CA MET A 346 -18.58 -7.13 -34.34
C MET A 346 -19.29 -6.27 -35.43
N GLY A 347 -18.69 -5.17 -35.87
CA GLY A 347 -19.15 -4.37 -37.02
C GLY A 347 -18.29 -3.12 -37.23
N ASN A 348 -17.90 -2.83 -38.47
CA ASN A 348 -16.92 -1.78 -38.83
C ASN A 348 -17.60 -0.51 -39.38
N HIS A 349 -16.87 0.62 -39.37
CA HIS A 349 -16.50 1.36 -40.60
C HIS A 349 -15.51 2.51 -40.33
N ASP A 350 -14.89 3.02 -41.40
CA ASP A 350 -13.62 3.76 -41.44
C ASP A 350 -13.79 5.19 -42.03
N ILE A 351 -12.77 6.08 -41.87
CA ILE A 351 -12.28 7.16 -42.79
C ILE A 351 -11.34 8.16 -42.03
N GLU A 352 -10.29 8.70 -42.69
CA GLU A 352 -9.28 9.65 -42.13
C GLU A 352 -9.63 11.15 -42.38
N PHE A 353 -8.90 12.23 -42.01
CA PHE A 353 -7.45 12.61 -41.95
C PHE A 353 -7.29 13.93 -41.11
N ASP A 354 -6.15 14.49 -40.69
CA ASP A 354 -4.69 14.17 -40.77
C ASP A 354 -3.89 14.75 -39.55
N GLY A 355 -3.09 15.83 -39.70
CA GLY A 355 -2.17 16.44 -38.72
C GLY A 355 -2.57 17.85 -38.23
N GLU A 356 -1.74 18.61 -37.50
CA GLU A 356 -0.29 18.48 -37.19
C GLU A 356 0.03 18.95 -35.74
N LYS A 357 1.30 18.91 -35.29
CA LYS A 357 1.71 18.91 -33.86
C LYS A 357 2.71 20.00 -33.44
N ALA A 358 2.62 20.50 -32.19
CA ALA A 358 3.62 21.37 -31.55
C ALA A 358 3.69 21.21 -30.01
N SER A 359 4.86 21.42 -29.39
CA SER A 359 5.24 20.87 -28.07
C SER A 359 5.52 21.83 -26.89
N ALA A 360 5.06 21.47 -25.67
CA ALA A 360 5.74 21.72 -24.38
C ALA A 360 5.12 20.89 -23.21
N THR A 361 5.96 20.27 -22.36
CA THR A 361 5.70 19.09 -21.47
C THR A 361 5.00 19.23 -20.10
N PRO A 362 4.45 18.12 -19.52
CA PRO A 362 3.78 18.08 -18.23
C PRO A 362 4.57 17.29 -17.16
N ALA A 363 3.99 17.17 -15.95
CA ALA A 363 4.41 16.23 -14.91
C ALA A 363 3.43 15.05 -14.82
N THR A 364 3.90 13.85 -14.47
CA THR A 364 3.10 12.62 -14.42
C THR A 364 2.32 12.46 -13.12
N TYR A 365 0.99 12.37 -13.24
CA TYR A 365 0.11 11.96 -12.14
C TYR A 365 0.04 10.43 -12.02
N SER A 366 -0.60 9.89 -10.97
CA SER A 366 -0.57 8.46 -10.65
C SER A 366 -1.97 7.86 -10.56
N ASP A 367 -2.34 7.03 -11.54
CA ASP A 367 -3.57 6.25 -11.47
C ASP A 367 -3.52 5.19 -10.35
N LYS A 368 -4.45 5.31 -9.41
CA LYS A 368 -4.97 4.22 -8.58
C LYS A 368 -6.48 4.47 -8.37
N PRO A 369 -7.35 3.46 -8.47
CA PRO A 369 -8.76 3.64 -8.13
C PRO A 369 -8.89 4.01 -6.65
N THR A 370 -9.66 5.05 -6.35
CA THR A 370 -9.77 5.62 -5.01
C THR A 370 -10.48 4.68 -4.04
N THR A 371 -9.96 4.63 -2.80
CA THR A 371 -10.55 3.83 -1.71
C THR A 371 -11.79 4.50 -1.10
N ASP A 372 -12.14 5.69 -1.59
CA ASP A 372 -13.10 6.62 -0.99
C ASP A 372 -14.57 6.27 -1.30
N MET A 373 -14.83 5.42 -2.29
CA MET A 373 -16.19 5.03 -2.72
C MET A 373 -16.86 3.96 -1.82
N MET A 374 -16.40 3.80 -0.57
CA MET A 374 -16.87 2.75 0.35
C MET A 374 -17.25 3.26 1.75
N GLU A 375 -17.46 4.57 1.92
CA GLU A 375 -17.96 5.15 3.16
C GLU A 375 -19.50 5.11 3.25
N HIS A 376 -20.03 5.08 4.48
CA HIS A 376 -21.47 5.15 4.80
C HIS A 376 -22.37 3.99 4.34
N SER A 377 -22.00 2.78 4.75
CA SER A 377 -23.00 1.84 5.26
C SER A 377 -22.52 1.28 6.61
N PRO A 378 -23.36 1.23 7.66
CA PRO A 378 -22.96 0.71 8.97
C PRO A 378 -22.90 -0.81 8.93
N VAL A 379 -21.79 -1.34 8.40
CA VAL A 379 -21.55 -2.79 8.29
C VAL A 379 -21.36 -3.38 9.68
N THR A 380 -22.35 -4.15 10.15
CA THR A 380 -22.25 -4.88 11.42
C THR A 380 -21.17 -5.95 11.34
N LEU A 381 -20.13 -5.81 12.15
CA LEU A 381 -19.00 -6.73 12.22
C LEU A 381 -19.05 -7.53 13.53
N THR A 382 -19.40 -8.81 13.46
CA THR A 382 -19.36 -9.71 14.62
C THR A 382 -17.95 -10.26 14.85
N GLU A 383 -17.65 -10.75 16.06
CA GLU A 383 -16.37 -11.44 16.33
C GLU A 383 -16.28 -12.81 15.63
N GLU A 384 -17.43 -13.40 15.26
CA GLU A 384 -17.46 -14.60 14.43
C GLU A 384 -17.02 -14.31 12.99
N ASP A 385 -17.52 -13.22 12.39
CA ASP A 385 -17.11 -12.78 11.06
C ASP A 385 -15.66 -12.29 11.06
N ASN A 386 -15.22 -11.59 12.11
CA ASN A 386 -13.81 -11.29 12.35
C ASN A 386 -12.94 -12.57 12.32
N THR A 387 -13.37 -13.63 13.02
CA THR A 387 -12.65 -14.91 13.02
C THR A 387 -12.76 -15.67 11.69
N ARG A 388 -13.89 -15.56 10.97
CA ARG A 388 -14.15 -16.18 9.66
C ARG A 388 -13.27 -15.59 8.57
N ILE A 389 -13.29 -14.26 8.41
CA ILE A 389 -12.49 -13.53 7.42
C ILE A 389 -11.00 -13.77 7.67
N ARG A 390 -10.56 -13.68 8.93
CA ARG A 390 -9.16 -13.98 9.30
C ARG A 390 -8.71 -15.38 8.86
N ARG A 391 -9.53 -16.40 9.11
CA ARG A 391 -9.24 -17.78 8.71
C ARG A 391 -9.21 -17.97 7.18
N LYS A 392 -9.95 -17.17 6.41
CA LYS A 392 -9.81 -17.13 4.95
C LYS A 392 -8.50 -16.48 4.52
N THR A 393 -8.16 -15.32 5.08
CA THR A 393 -6.90 -14.60 4.79
C THR A 393 -5.66 -15.41 5.19
N ASP A 394 -5.68 -16.06 6.36
CA ASP A 394 -4.61 -16.97 6.80
C ASP A 394 -4.39 -18.10 5.78
N ARG A 395 -5.45 -18.71 5.24
CA ARG A 395 -5.35 -19.83 4.27
C ARG A 395 -4.76 -19.44 2.93
N VAL A 396 -4.91 -18.19 2.48
CA VAL A 396 -4.42 -17.72 1.18
C VAL A 396 -3.11 -16.94 1.35
N VAL A 397 -3.17 -15.82 2.07
CA VAL A 397 -2.08 -14.85 2.15
C VAL A 397 -0.97 -15.34 3.09
N LEU A 398 -1.29 -15.82 4.30
CA LEU A 398 -0.24 -16.33 5.20
C LEU A 398 0.40 -17.61 4.64
N THR A 399 -0.38 -18.53 4.06
CA THR A 399 0.17 -19.70 3.36
C THR A 399 1.15 -19.29 2.26
N MET A 400 0.82 -18.30 1.43
CA MET A 400 1.70 -17.83 0.35
C MET A 400 2.98 -17.18 0.90
N LEU A 401 2.85 -16.26 1.86
CA LEU A 401 4.01 -15.61 2.52
C LEU A 401 4.93 -16.65 3.18
N THR A 402 4.35 -17.66 3.82
CA THR A 402 5.09 -18.76 4.47
C THR A 402 5.80 -19.65 3.44
N TRP A 403 5.14 -19.98 2.31
CA TRP A 403 5.73 -20.78 1.24
C TRP A 403 6.88 -20.06 0.51
N VAL A 404 6.69 -18.79 0.14
CA VAL A 404 7.75 -18.03 -0.55
C VAL A 404 8.93 -17.76 0.39
N TYR A 405 8.70 -17.47 1.68
CA TYR A 405 9.80 -17.33 2.65
C TYR A 405 10.50 -18.67 2.98
N PHE A 406 9.79 -19.79 2.93
CA PHE A 406 10.39 -21.13 3.03
C PHE A 406 11.38 -21.37 1.88
N LEU A 407 10.99 -21.08 0.63
CA LEU A 407 11.91 -21.13 -0.53
C LEU A 407 13.09 -20.15 -0.36
N GLN A 408 12.81 -18.93 0.09
CA GLN A 408 13.84 -17.89 0.29
C GLN A 408 14.95 -18.29 1.29
N VAL A 409 14.66 -19.20 2.22
CA VAL A 409 15.69 -19.78 3.12
C VAL A 409 16.26 -21.09 2.58
N LEU A 410 15.45 -21.91 1.90
CA LEU A 410 15.89 -23.15 1.24
C LEU A 410 17.07 -22.87 0.30
N ASP A 411 16.87 -21.95 -0.63
CA ASP A 411 17.76 -21.63 -1.76
C ASP A 411 19.05 -20.92 -1.28
N LYS A 412 19.01 -20.31 -0.09
CA LYS A 412 20.21 -19.86 0.64
C LYS A 412 20.99 -21.03 1.22
N GLY A 413 20.29 -21.99 1.84
CA GLY A 413 20.87 -23.20 2.44
C GLY A 413 21.58 -24.11 1.45
N VAL A 414 21.18 -24.11 0.16
CA VAL A 414 21.83 -24.90 -0.90
C VAL A 414 23.32 -24.58 -1.06
N LEU A 415 23.77 -23.35 -0.76
CA LEU A 415 25.20 -23.01 -0.79
C LEU A 415 26.03 -23.79 0.24
N GLY A 416 25.46 -24.04 1.43
CA GLY A 416 26.10 -24.83 2.48
C GLY A 416 26.08 -26.33 2.15
N THR A 417 24.97 -26.85 1.62
CA THR A 417 24.85 -28.28 1.29
C THR A 417 25.66 -28.66 0.04
N GLY A 418 25.71 -27.78 -0.97
CA GLY A 418 26.56 -27.96 -2.16
C GLY A 418 28.05 -28.04 -1.83
N ALA A 419 28.52 -27.25 -0.85
CA ALA A 419 29.90 -27.30 -0.37
C ALA A 419 30.26 -28.60 0.39
N VAL A 420 29.27 -29.31 0.97
CA VAL A 420 29.49 -30.68 1.47
C VAL A 420 29.73 -31.64 0.32
N PHE A 421 28.98 -31.50 -0.79
CA PHE A 421 29.04 -32.40 -1.94
C PHE A 421 30.27 -32.26 -2.83
N GLY A 422 30.83 -31.05 -3.01
CA GLY A 422 32.02 -30.84 -3.85
C GLY A 422 32.14 -29.47 -4.52
N LEU A 423 31.14 -28.59 -4.37
CA LEU A 423 31.03 -27.30 -5.05
C LEU A 423 32.35 -26.50 -5.18
N GLN A 424 33.15 -26.42 -4.11
CA GLN A 424 34.43 -25.69 -4.09
C GLN A 424 35.51 -26.38 -4.94
N GLU A 425 35.57 -27.72 -4.90
CA GLU A 425 36.51 -28.56 -5.65
C GLU A 425 36.16 -28.52 -7.15
N ASP A 426 34.88 -28.74 -7.48
CA ASP A 426 34.34 -28.82 -8.85
C ASP A 426 34.35 -27.50 -9.63
N THR A 427 34.47 -26.36 -8.94
CA THR A 427 34.53 -25.01 -9.54
C THR A 427 35.84 -24.27 -9.27
N HIS A 428 36.83 -24.99 -8.75
CA HIS A 428 38.19 -24.54 -8.47
C HIS A 428 38.29 -23.26 -7.61
N MET A 429 37.33 -23.05 -6.71
CA MET A 429 37.28 -21.88 -5.84
C MET A 429 38.32 -21.95 -4.72
N THR A 430 39.04 -20.84 -4.50
CA THR A 430 39.79 -20.65 -3.26
C THR A 430 38.83 -20.39 -2.08
N GLY A 431 39.31 -20.61 -0.85
CA GLY A 431 38.49 -20.43 0.36
C GLY A 431 37.98 -19.00 0.59
N HIS A 432 38.73 -17.99 0.13
CA HIS A 432 38.29 -16.60 0.21
C HIS A 432 37.16 -16.31 -0.78
N GLU A 433 37.23 -16.89 -1.99
CA GLU A 433 36.19 -16.78 -3.02
C GLU A 433 34.87 -17.41 -2.56
N TYR A 434 34.88 -18.57 -1.89
CA TYR A 434 33.65 -19.14 -1.31
C TYR A 434 33.00 -18.21 -0.26
N SER A 435 33.81 -17.53 0.55
CA SER A 435 33.34 -16.62 1.59
C SER A 435 32.76 -15.32 0.98
N LEU A 436 33.38 -14.84 -0.10
CA LEU A 436 32.84 -13.75 -0.94
C LEU A 436 31.54 -14.18 -1.67
N LEU A 437 31.44 -15.44 -2.10
CA LEU A 437 30.25 -16.02 -2.72
C LEU A 437 29.06 -16.14 -1.75
N GLY A 438 29.33 -16.38 -0.46
CA GLY A 438 28.35 -16.24 0.61
C GLY A 438 27.85 -14.79 0.80
N SER A 439 28.74 -13.82 0.55
CA SER A 439 28.52 -12.39 0.82
C SER A 439 27.88 -11.61 -0.34
N ILE A 440 28.08 -12.03 -1.59
CA ILE A 440 27.65 -11.26 -2.79
C ILE A 440 26.13 -11.08 -2.91
N ALA A 441 25.33 -12.05 -2.45
CA ALA A 441 23.87 -11.91 -2.42
C ALA A 441 23.41 -10.83 -1.42
N PRO A 442 23.87 -10.82 -0.14
CA PRO A 442 23.71 -9.67 0.76
C PRO A 442 24.17 -8.31 0.20
N ILE A 443 25.28 -8.25 -0.55
CA ILE A 443 25.72 -7.00 -1.22
C ILE A 443 24.68 -6.52 -2.23
N ALA A 444 24.20 -7.41 -3.10
CA ALA A 444 23.16 -7.11 -4.07
C ALA A 444 21.86 -6.65 -3.39
N GLN A 445 21.49 -7.29 -2.28
CA GLN A 445 20.32 -6.90 -1.48
C GLN A 445 20.44 -5.49 -0.91
N LEU A 446 21.58 -5.16 -0.28
CA LEU A 446 21.82 -3.85 0.30
C LEU A 446 21.80 -2.74 -0.77
N GLY A 447 22.40 -2.99 -1.94
CA GLY A 447 22.39 -2.04 -3.06
C GLY A 447 21.01 -1.86 -3.73
N TRP A 448 20.20 -2.93 -3.81
CA TRP A 448 18.91 -2.94 -4.50
C TRP A 448 17.71 -2.60 -3.60
N GLN A 449 17.89 -2.56 -2.27
CA GLN A 449 16.85 -2.21 -1.30
C GLN A 449 16.10 -0.89 -1.60
N PRO A 450 16.78 0.24 -1.94
CA PRO A 450 16.08 1.49 -2.24
C PRO A 450 15.19 1.40 -3.48
N PHE A 451 15.65 0.70 -4.53
CA PHE A 451 14.86 0.48 -5.74
C PHE A 451 13.71 -0.51 -5.50
N SER A 452 13.93 -1.52 -4.66
CA SER A 452 12.89 -2.45 -4.22
C SER A 452 11.78 -1.74 -3.46
N ALA A 453 12.12 -0.80 -2.55
CA ALA A 453 11.14 0.01 -1.83
C ALA A 453 10.30 0.88 -2.78
N TRP A 454 10.91 1.46 -3.81
CA TRP A 454 10.20 2.20 -4.86
C TRP A 454 9.26 1.29 -5.67
N LEU A 455 9.72 0.09 -6.08
CA LEU A 455 8.90 -0.90 -6.77
C LEU A 455 7.66 -1.32 -5.95
N ILE A 456 7.80 -1.57 -4.65
CA ILE A 456 6.69 -2.03 -3.79
C ILE A 456 5.55 -0.99 -3.66
N VAL A 457 5.85 0.31 -3.79
CA VAL A 457 4.86 1.39 -3.77
C VAL A 457 4.16 1.56 -5.12
N LYS A 458 4.89 1.33 -6.22
CA LYS A 458 4.45 1.59 -7.60
C LYS A 458 3.86 0.39 -8.33
N VAL A 459 4.35 -0.83 -8.09
CA VAL A 459 3.92 -2.06 -8.78
C VAL A 459 2.94 -2.85 -7.90
N PRO A 460 1.76 -3.25 -8.41
CA PRO A 460 0.82 -4.08 -7.65
C PRO A 460 1.46 -5.38 -7.15
N HIS A 461 1.25 -5.72 -5.87
CA HIS A 461 1.94 -6.83 -5.19
C HIS A 461 1.69 -8.18 -5.87
N ARG A 462 0.52 -8.35 -6.48
CA ARG A 462 0.16 -9.51 -7.31
C ARG A 462 1.09 -9.72 -8.51
N ILE A 463 1.68 -8.67 -9.08
CA ILE A 463 2.65 -8.77 -10.18
C ILE A 463 4.07 -8.84 -9.62
N LEU A 464 4.38 -7.97 -8.65
CA LEU A 464 5.72 -7.79 -8.13
C LEU A 464 6.30 -9.08 -7.48
N MET A 465 5.53 -9.75 -6.61
CA MET A 465 6.02 -10.96 -5.93
C MET A 465 6.31 -12.10 -6.92
N PRO A 466 5.41 -12.49 -7.85
CA PRO A 466 5.72 -13.47 -8.89
C PRO A 466 6.94 -13.10 -9.75
N SER A 467 7.10 -11.85 -10.17
CA SER A 467 8.25 -11.44 -10.99
C SER A 467 9.57 -11.58 -10.23
N MET A 468 9.59 -11.31 -8.92
CA MET A 468 10.78 -11.48 -8.08
C MET A 468 11.10 -12.96 -7.82
N VAL A 469 10.08 -13.77 -7.50
CA VAL A 469 10.23 -15.23 -7.34
C VAL A 469 10.72 -15.88 -8.64
N LEU A 470 10.20 -15.47 -9.79
CA LEU A 470 10.64 -15.94 -11.09
C LEU A 470 12.10 -15.55 -11.37
N GLY A 471 12.46 -14.29 -11.13
CA GLY A 471 13.83 -13.78 -11.36
C GLY A 471 14.89 -14.50 -10.51
N TRP A 472 14.63 -14.67 -9.21
CA TRP A 472 15.56 -15.40 -8.33
C TRP A 472 15.57 -16.90 -8.66
N GLY A 473 14.42 -17.53 -8.89
CA GLY A 473 14.36 -18.95 -9.27
C GLY A 473 15.09 -19.26 -10.57
N ILE A 474 15.04 -18.36 -11.57
CA ILE A 474 15.86 -18.47 -12.79
C ILE A 474 17.35 -18.33 -12.47
N ALA A 475 17.75 -17.34 -11.65
CA ALA A 475 19.14 -17.14 -11.27
C ALA A 475 19.71 -18.34 -10.49
N GLU A 476 18.91 -18.97 -9.62
CA GLU A 476 19.29 -20.22 -8.95
C GLU A 476 19.36 -21.40 -9.93
N THR A 477 18.37 -21.55 -10.82
CA THR A 477 18.40 -22.59 -11.86
C THR A 477 19.68 -22.49 -12.69
N MET A 478 20.08 -21.27 -13.08
CA MET A 478 21.34 -21.00 -13.79
C MET A 478 22.59 -21.24 -12.95
N THR A 479 22.49 -21.21 -11.61
CA THR A 479 23.61 -21.53 -10.69
C THR A 479 24.06 -22.99 -10.88
N SER A 480 23.16 -23.90 -11.25
CA SER A 480 23.50 -25.30 -11.60
C SER A 480 24.36 -25.44 -12.86
N LEU A 481 24.40 -24.42 -13.73
CA LEU A 481 25.17 -24.40 -14.98
C LEU A 481 26.50 -23.64 -14.86
N CYS A 482 26.83 -23.15 -13.67
CA CYS A 482 28.07 -22.41 -13.43
C CYS A 482 29.25 -23.37 -13.20
N HIS A 483 30.37 -23.15 -13.91
CA HIS A 483 31.60 -23.94 -13.75
C HIS A 483 32.76 -23.15 -13.12
N ASP A 484 32.62 -21.82 -13.00
CA ASP A 484 33.67 -20.93 -12.50
C ASP A 484 33.16 -20.09 -11.32
N PHE A 485 34.07 -19.62 -10.47
CA PHE A 485 33.77 -18.60 -9.46
C PHE A 485 33.05 -17.36 -10.04
N LYS A 486 33.47 -16.89 -11.21
CA LYS A 486 32.93 -15.66 -11.85
C LYS A 486 31.47 -15.81 -12.29
N THR A 487 31.11 -16.95 -12.86
CA THR A 487 29.72 -17.25 -13.27
C THR A 487 28.84 -17.48 -12.06
N MET A 488 29.36 -18.21 -11.06
CA MET A 488 28.69 -18.43 -9.77
C MET A 488 28.40 -17.12 -9.01
N MET A 489 29.34 -16.17 -8.98
CA MET A 489 29.12 -14.83 -8.42
C MET A 489 28.01 -14.07 -9.14
N ALA A 490 28.00 -14.10 -10.48
CA ALA A 490 26.99 -13.38 -11.27
C ALA A 490 25.58 -13.91 -10.97
N CYS A 491 25.40 -15.23 -10.95
CA CYS A 491 24.11 -15.84 -10.59
C CYS A 491 23.67 -15.50 -9.16
N ARG A 492 24.58 -15.55 -8.16
CA ARG A 492 24.23 -15.16 -6.78
C ARG A 492 24.00 -13.65 -6.60
N PHE A 493 24.64 -12.80 -7.40
CA PHE A 493 24.33 -11.37 -7.44
C PHE A 493 22.91 -11.12 -7.94
N PHE A 494 22.51 -11.73 -9.06
CA PHE A 494 21.14 -11.61 -9.58
C PHE A 494 20.10 -12.23 -8.63
N LEU A 495 20.40 -13.38 -8.00
CA LEU A 495 19.56 -13.96 -6.96
C LEU A 495 19.33 -12.95 -5.82
N GLY A 496 20.40 -12.38 -5.26
CA GLY A 496 20.30 -11.37 -4.21
C GLY A 496 19.52 -10.11 -4.63
N LEU A 497 19.72 -9.66 -5.87
CA LEU A 497 19.00 -8.53 -6.46
C LEU A 497 17.48 -8.77 -6.50
N PHE A 498 17.04 -9.91 -7.03
CA PHE A 498 15.60 -10.23 -7.09
C PHE A 498 14.99 -10.51 -5.71
N GLU A 499 15.75 -11.07 -4.77
CA GLU A 499 15.30 -11.40 -3.42
C GLU A 499 15.15 -10.17 -2.49
N ALA A 500 15.85 -9.06 -2.79
CA ALA A 500 16.02 -7.91 -1.90
C ALA A 500 14.71 -7.30 -1.36
N GLY A 501 13.66 -7.24 -2.18
CA GLY A 501 12.37 -6.67 -1.81
C GLY A 501 11.44 -7.62 -1.04
N CYS A 502 11.73 -8.93 -0.98
CA CYS A 502 10.79 -9.93 -0.46
C CYS A 502 10.43 -9.66 1.01
N LEU A 503 11.42 -9.41 1.87
CA LEU A 503 11.18 -9.14 3.30
C LEU A 503 10.40 -7.83 3.56
N PRO A 504 10.75 -6.68 2.96
CA PRO A 504 9.90 -5.47 3.00
C PRO A 504 8.47 -5.70 2.49
N LEU A 505 8.30 -6.44 1.39
CA LEU A 505 7.00 -6.76 0.80
C LEU A 505 6.15 -7.63 1.74
N PHE A 506 6.73 -8.66 2.36
CA PHE A 506 6.04 -9.49 3.34
C PHE A 506 5.61 -8.71 4.58
N ALA A 507 6.42 -7.75 5.05
CA ALA A 507 6.06 -6.86 6.15
C ALA A 507 4.89 -5.94 5.79
N ILE A 508 4.92 -5.31 4.61
CA ILE A 508 3.86 -4.44 4.10
C ILE A 508 2.55 -5.20 3.92
N MET A 509 2.59 -6.38 3.29
CA MET A 509 1.40 -7.23 3.11
C MET A 509 0.88 -7.76 4.45
N THR A 510 1.75 -8.12 5.41
CA THR A 510 1.30 -8.48 6.76
C THR A 510 0.59 -7.29 7.43
N GLY A 511 1.02 -6.06 7.16
CA GLY A 511 0.34 -4.83 7.56
C GLY A 511 -1.02 -4.59 6.91
N GLN A 512 -1.11 -4.80 5.59
CA GLN A 512 -2.33 -4.61 4.78
C GLN A 512 -3.41 -5.66 5.02
N TRP A 513 -3.07 -6.88 5.44
CA TRP A 513 -4.03 -8.00 5.49
C TRP A 513 -4.45 -8.41 6.92
N TYR A 514 -3.81 -7.91 7.98
CA TYR A 514 -4.07 -8.32 9.38
C TYR A 514 -4.15 -7.14 10.36
N ARG A 515 -4.95 -7.25 11.42
CA ARG A 515 -5.02 -6.20 12.47
C ARG A 515 -3.68 -6.08 13.21
N ARG A 516 -3.33 -4.88 13.72
CA ARG A 516 -2.07 -4.63 14.47
C ARG A 516 -1.78 -5.67 15.57
N VAL A 517 -2.81 -6.13 16.29
CA VAL A 517 -2.72 -7.16 17.34
C VAL A 517 -2.40 -8.57 16.79
N GLU A 518 -2.75 -8.84 15.53
CA GLU A 518 -2.66 -10.14 14.89
C GLU A 518 -1.34 -10.34 14.12
N GLN A 519 -0.72 -9.25 13.69
CA GLN A 519 0.52 -9.21 12.90
C GLN A 519 1.71 -9.93 13.57
N PRO A 520 2.02 -9.78 14.88
CA PRO A 520 3.20 -10.41 15.48
C PRO A 520 3.18 -11.94 15.42
N LEU A 521 1.99 -12.55 15.48
CA LEU A 521 1.84 -13.99 15.33
C LEU A 521 2.06 -14.43 13.88
N ARG A 522 1.56 -13.68 12.89
CA ARG A 522 1.78 -13.97 11.46
C ARG A 522 3.25 -13.84 11.09
N VAL A 523 3.92 -12.78 11.56
CA VAL A 523 5.37 -12.61 11.45
C VAL A 523 6.10 -13.81 12.04
N SER A 524 5.76 -14.23 13.26
CA SER A 524 6.38 -15.40 13.90
C SER A 524 6.17 -16.70 13.11
N ILE A 525 5.00 -16.90 12.49
CA ILE A 525 4.68 -18.09 11.69
C ILE A 525 5.56 -18.14 10.43
N TRP A 526 5.62 -17.09 9.61
CA TRP A 526 6.51 -17.14 8.44
C TRP A 526 7.98 -17.16 8.87
N TYR A 527 8.40 -16.37 9.86
CA TYR A 527 9.79 -16.38 10.35
C TYR A 527 10.27 -17.75 10.86
N SER A 528 9.36 -18.58 11.39
CA SER A 528 9.67 -19.96 11.81
C SER A 528 10.15 -20.87 10.68
N MET A 529 9.85 -20.53 9.41
CA MET A 529 10.31 -21.31 8.26
C MET A 529 11.83 -21.32 8.10
N ASN A 530 12.59 -20.48 8.80
CA ASN A 530 14.05 -20.65 8.85
C ASN A 530 14.43 -22.10 9.23
N GLY A 531 13.84 -22.63 10.30
CA GLY A 531 14.10 -24.00 10.73
C GLY A 531 13.52 -25.06 9.79
N THR A 532 12.28 -24.86 9.32
CA THR A 532 11.61 -25.78 8.38
C THR A 532 12.35 -25.90 7.06
N ALA A 533 12.87 -24.78 6.53
CA ALA A 533 13.68 -24.75 5.33
C ALA A 533 15.06 -25.40 5.54
N THR A 534 15.71 -25.23 6.70
CA THR A 534 16.94 -25.99 7.01
C THR A 534 16.69 -27.51 7.04
N MET A 535 15.57 -27.96 7.64
CA MET A 535 15.18 -29.37 7.62
C MET A 535 14.93 -29.88 6.18
N ALA A 536 14.22 -29.11 5.37
CA ALA A 536 13.94 -29.46 3.98
C ALA A 536 15.21 -29.46 3.11
N ALA A 537 16.07 -28.45 3.24
CA ALA A 537 17.36 -28.35 2.55
C ALA A 537 18.22 -29.59 2.83
N ALA A 538 18.31 -30.00 4.10
CA ALA A 538 19.02 -31.21 4.51
C ALA A 538 18.42 -32.49 3.90
N ALA A 539 17.09 -32.67 4.00
CA ALA A 539 16.40 -33.86 3.48
C ALA A 539 16.44 -33.96 1.94
N LEU A 540 16.23 -32.85 1.23
CA LEU A 540 16.34 -32.76 -0.23
C LEU A 540 17.78 -32.99 -0.68
N SER A 541 18.77 -32.38 -0.03
CA SER A 541 20.19 -32.58 -0.35
C SER A 541 20.63 -34.02 -0.10
N TYR A 542 20.14 -34.67 0.97
CA TYR A 542 20.37 -36.09 1.21
C TYR A 542 19.77 -36.95 0.09
N GLY A 543 18.50 -36.73 -0.28
CA GLY A 543 17.81 -37.51 -1.31
C GLY A 543 18.40 -37.34 -2.71
N LEU A 544 18.58 -36.09 -3.15
CA LEU A 544 19.14 -35.76 -4.46
C LEU A 544 20.64 -36.09 -4.56
N GLY A 545 21.37 -36.03 -3.44
CA GLY A 545 22.80 -36.37 -3.38
C GLY A 545 23.13 -37.80 -3.81
N HIS A 546 22.20 -38.74 -3.62
CA HIS A 546 22.33 -40.13 -4.06
C HIS A 546 22.25 -40.28 -5.59
N ILE A 547 21.79 -39.27 -6.34
CA ILE A 547 21.68 -39.31 -7.80
C ILE A 547 23.07 -39.18 -8.42
N GLN A 548 23.67 -40.31 -8.79
CA GLN A 548 24.91 -40.35 -9.56
C GLN A 548 24.62 -40.14 -11.04
N SER A 549 25.19 -39.09 -11.63
CA SER A 549 25.00 -38.71 -13.03
C SER A 549 26.34 -38.46 -13.70
N SER A 550 26.50 -38.90 -14.96
CA SER A 550 27.69 -38.64 -15.77
C SER A 550 27.72 -37.24 -16.43
N ARG A 551 26.68 -36.42 -16.20
CA ARG A 551 26.54 -35.07 -16.78
C ARG A 551 26.37 -33.94 -15.76
N PHE A 552 26.04 -34.27 -14.52
CA PHE A 552 25.80 -33.28 -13.46
C PHE A 552 26.35 -33.78 -12.12
N PHE A 553 27.12 -32.94 -11.44
CA PHE A 553 27.54 -33.17 -10.06
C PHE A 553 26.34 -33.09 -9.10
N SER A 554 26.40 -33.81 -7.97
CA SER A 554 25.30 -33.88 -7.00
C SER A 554 24.83 -32.49 -6.51
N TRP A 555 25.72 -31.51 -6.41
CA TRP A 555 25.34 -30.13 -6.02
C TRP A 555 24.58 -29.40 -7.14
N GLN A 556 24.92 -29.63 -8.42
CA GLN A 556 24.20 -29.03 -9.55
C GLN A 556 22.75 -29.53 -9.59
N ILE A 557 22.53 -30.82 -9.29
CA ILE A 557 21.19 -31.44 -9.23
C ILE A 557 20.34 -30.79 -8.13
N ILE A 558 20.94 -30.44 -6.98
CA ILE A 558 20.23 -29.78 -5.87
C ILE A 558 19.81 -28.34 -6.27
N TYR A 559 20.73 -27.53 -6.81
CA TYR A 559 20.40 -26.18 -7.30
C TYR A 559 19.37 -26.20 -8.44
N LEU A 560 19.49 -27.15 -9.38
CA LEU A 560 18.54 -27.31 -10.47
C LEU A 560 17.14 -27.65 -9.96
N PHE A 561 17.03 -28.49 -8.93
CA PHE A 561 15.74 -28.85 -8.33
C PHE A 561 15.11 -27.69 -7.54
N CYS A 562 15.88 -26.98 -6.72
CA CYS A 562 15.38 -25.85 -5.92
C CYS A 562 14.96 -24.69 -6.83
N GLY A 563 15.82 -24.31 -7.78
CA GLY A 563 15.53 -23.24 -8.74
C GLY A 563 14.28 -23.52 -9.56
N LEU A 564 14.09 -24.75 -10.04
CA LEU A 564 12.87 -25.15 -10.77
C LEU A 564 11.62 -25.17 -9.88
N LEU A 565 11.74 -25.55 -8.60
CA LEU A 565 10.63 -25.48 -7.63
C LEU A 565 10.20 -24.02 -7.38
N THR A 566 11.17 -23.11 -7.28
CA THR A 566 10.95 -21.66 -7.14
C THR A 566 10.36 -21.05 -8.43
N VAL A 567 10.85 -21.43 -9.61
CA VAL A 567 10.27 -21.01 -10.92
C VAL A 567 8.82 -21.50 -11.08
N VAL A 568 8.52 -22.76 -10.74
CA VAL A 568 7.14 -23.31 -10.80
C VAL A 568 6.23 -22.65 -9.76
N THR A 569 6.77 -22.13 -8.66
CA THR A 569 6.00 -21.40 -7.66
C THR A 569 5.54 -20.02 -8.17
N ALA A 570 6.31 -19.32 -9.01
CA ALA A 570 5.95 -17.98 -9.51
C ALA A 570 4.53 -17.86 -10.14
N PRO A 571 4.09 -18.70 -11.09
CA PRO A 571 2.72 -18.65 -11.62
C PRO A 571 1.65 -19.00 -10.57
N VAL A 572 1.98 -19.83 -9.58
CA VAL A 572 1.08 -20.14 -8.45
C VAL A 572 0.89 -18.89 -7.56
N CYS A 573 1.96 -18.15 -7.28
CA CYS A 573 1.89 -16.84 -6.62
C CYS A 573 0.96 -15.89 -7.40
N TYR A 574 1.11 -15.76 -8.72
CA TYR A 574 0.29 -14.86 -9.54
C TYR A 574 -1.21 -15.25 -9.58
N TYR A 575 -1.50 -16.55 -9.52
CA TYR A 575 -2.87 -17.04 -9.52
C TYR A 575 -3.57 -16.83 -8.18
N PHE A 576 -2.91 -17.11 -7.05
CA PHE A 576 -3.53 -17.07 -5.71
C PHE A 576 -3.41 -15.72 -4.99
N LEU A 577 -2.43 -14.87 -5.33
CA LEU A 577 -2.27 -13.59 -4.67
C LEU A 577 -3.22 -12.52 -5.27
N ASP A 578 -3.74 -11.66 -4.39
CA ASP A 578 -4.52 -10.46 -4.70
C ASP A 578 -3.81 -9.23 -4.12
N ASN A 579 -4.12 -8.03 -4.63
CA ASN A 579 -3.47 -6.79 -4.17
C ASN A 579 -4.01 -6.35 -2.82
N ASP A 580 -5.33 -6.13 -2.76
CA ASP A 580 -6.01 -5.51 -1.62
C ASP A 580 -7.33 -6.24 -1.29
N ILE A 581 -7.84 -6.02 -0.07
CA ILE A 581 -9.03 -6.70 0.46
C ILE A 581 -10.32 -6.35 -0.30
N SER A 582 -10.41 -5.14 -0.86
CA SER A 582 -11.54 -4.71 -1.72
C SER A 582 -11.66 -5.54 -3.01
N GLU A 583 -10.55 -6.07 -3.53
CA GLU A 583 -10.52 -6.87 -4.76
C GLU A 583 -10.50 -8.39 -4.51
N ALA A 584 -10.18 -8.82 -3.28
CA ALA A 584 -9.87 -10.19 -2.88
C ALA A 584 -10.84 -11.26 -3.44
N ARG A 585 -10.36 -12.06 -4.39
CA ARG A 585 -11.15 -13.09 -5.12
C ARG A 585 -11.64 -14.22 -4.21
N PHE A 586 -11.04 -14.40 -3.04
CA PHE A 586 -11.41 -15.42 -2.05
C PHE A 586 -12.42 -14.94 -0.98
N LEU A 587 -12.78 -13.65 -0.96
CA LEU A 587 -13.80 -13.06 -0.08
C LEU A 587 -15.07 -12.72 -0.87
N THR A 588 -16.25 -12.94 -0.26
CA THR A 588 -17.52 -12.47 -0.82
C THR A 588 -17.62 -10.94 -0.79
N PRO A 589 -18.48 -10.28 -1.58
CA PRO A 589 -18.63 -8.82 -1.56
C PRO A 589 -18.87 -8.23 -0.15
N GLU A 590 -19.68 -8.92 0.65
CA GLU A 590 -19.96 -8.61 2.05
C GLU A 590 -18.73 -8.79 2.96
N GLU A 591 -17.98 -9.91 2.82
CA GLU A 591 -16.74 -10.15 3.57
C GLU A 591 -15.63 -9.16 3.20
N ARG A 592 -15.65 -8.57 2.00
CA ARG A 592 -14.72 -7.49 1.60
C ARG A 592 -15.05 -6.18 2.31
N LEU A 593 -16.33 -5.80 2.35
CA LEU A 593 -16.83 -4.64 3.13
C LEU A 593 -16.46 -4.79 4.61
N GLN A 594 -16.82 -5.93 5.22
CA GLN A 594 -16.42 -6.28 6.59
C GLN A 594 -14.88 -6.31 6.75
N GLY A 595 -14.14 -6.75 5.73
CA GLY A 595 -12.68 -6.83 5.73
C GLY A 595 -11.98 -5.46 5.65
N VAL A 596 -12.56 -4.48 4.96
CA VAL A 596 -12.08 -3.08 4.94
C VAL A 596 -12.34 -2.45 6.30
N GLU A 597 -13.57 -2.52 6.82
CA GLU A 597 -13.92 -1.92 8.12
C GLU A 597 -13.13 -2.58 9.27
N ARG A 598 -12.90 -3.90 9.20
CA ARG A 598 -11.98 -4.64 10.08
C ARG A 598 -10.61 -3.97 10.22
N LEU A 599 -10.10 -3.37 9.16
CA LEU A 599 -8.78 -2.75 9.10
C LEU A 599 -8.82 -1.21 9.14
N ARG A 600 -10.00 -0.59 9.15
CA ARG A 600 -10.14 0.82 9.54
C ARG A 600 -9.50 1.07 10.90
N THR A 601 -9.64 0.12 11.83
CA THR A 601 -8.95 0.15 13.15
C THR A 601 -7.41 0.17 13.06
N ASN A 602 -6.81 -0.29 11.96
CA ASN A 602 -5.36 -0.18 11.73
C ASN A 602 -4.93 1.21 11.28
N LYS A 603 -5.83 2.05 10.75
CA LYS A 603 -5.60 3.49 10.46
C LYS A 603 -5.59 4.33 11.75
N SER A 604 -4.92 3.84 12.80
CA SER A 604 -4.65 4.62 14.01
C SER A 604 -3.54 5.62 13.69
N GLY A 605 -3.98 6.80 13.23
CA GLY A 605 -3.22 7.88 12.62
C GLY A 605 -4.04 8.45 11.46
N ASP A 606 -4.56 9.68 11.62
CA ASP A 606 -5.47 10.31 10.65
C ASP A 606 -4.87 10.39 9.24
N GLU A 607 -5.76 10.40 8.24
CA GLU A 607 -5.40 10.48 6.80
C GLU A 607 -4.77 11.83 6.39
N LYS A 608 -4.74 12.79 7.33
CA LYS A 608 -3.95 14.02 7.26
C LYS A 608 -2.45 13.81 7.47
N VAL A 609 -2.01 12.66 8.01
CA VAL A 609 -0.59 12.36 8.32
C VAL A 609 0.13 11.73 7.11
N HIS A 610 0.13 12.46 5.98
CA HIS A 610 0.90 12.10 4.79
C HIS A 610 2.07 13.06 4.48
N GLU A 611 2.27 14.10 5.29
CA GLU A 611 3.44 14.99 5.19
C GLU A 611 4.72 14.33 5.75
N PHE A 612 5.77 14.29 4.93
CA PHE A 612 7.09 13.77 5.32
C PHE A 612 7.84 14.81 6.17
N LYS A 613 7.86 14.60 7.49
CA LYS A 613 8.41 15.57 8.45
C LYS A 613 9.93 15.43 8.60
N TRP A 614 10.69 16.27 7.88
CA TRP A 614 12.14 16.40 8.03
C TRP A 614 12.66 16.55 9.48
N PRO A 615 11.98 17.26 10.42
CA PRO A 615 12.40 17.27 11.82
C PRO A 615 12.44 15.88 12.46
N GLN A 616 11.49 15.00 12.15
CA GLN A 616 11.48 13.62 12.63
C GLN A 616 12.63 12.78 12.05
N VAL A 617 13.09 13.09 10.84
CA VAL A 617 14.26 12.44 10.21
C VAL A 617 15.54 12.79 10.98
N TRP A 618 15.75 14.07 11.27
CA TRP A 618 16.91 14.50 12.07
C TRP A 618 16.84 14.00 13.51
N GLU A 619 15.64 13.95 14.10
CA GLU A 619 15.47 13.39 15.44
C GLU A 619 15.74 11.88 15.49
N ALA A 620 15.45 11.13 14.42
CA ALA A 620 15.82 9.72 14.26
C ALA A 620 17.33 9.53 14.09
N ALA A 621 17.96 10.34 13.24
CA ALA A 621 19.39 10.25 12.91
C ALA A 621 20.30 10.66 14.10
N LEU A 622 19.83 11.56 14.95
CA LEU A 622 20.53 11.97 16.18
C LEU A 622 20.11 11.13 17.42
N ASP A 623 19.31 10.07 17.25
CA ASP A 623 18.85 9.26 18.38
C ASP A 623 19.83 8.12 18.72
N ILE A 624 20.42 8.19 19.91
CA ILE A 624 21.28 7.10 20.42
C ILE A 624 20.54 5.75 20.45
N LYS A 625 19.23 5.76 20.75
CA LYS A 625 18.40 4.56 20.74
C LYS A 625 18.26 3.93 19.35
N THR A 626 18.26 4.74 18.29
CA THR A 626 18.16 4.30 16.89
C THR A 626 19.44 3.62 16.48
N TRP A 627 20.60 4.21 16.74
CA TRP A 627 21.89 3.57 16.46
C TRP A 627 22.10 2.28 17.25
N LEU A 628 21.64 2.22 18.51
CA LEU A 628 21.61 0.97 19.28
C LEU A 628 20.71 -0.10 18.62
N TRP A 629 19.55 0.27 18.04
CA TRP A 629 18.76 -0.68 17.23
C TRP A 629 19.50 -1.17 15.97
N VAL A 630 20.25 -0.30 15.29
CA VAL A 630 21.05 -0.67 14.11
C VAL A 630 22.15 -1.67 14.49
N VAL A 631 22.92 -1.40 15.53
CA VAL A 631 24.01 -2.31 15.95
C VAL A 631 23.44 -3.64 16.47
N LEU A 632 22.34 -3.62 17.23
CA LEU A 632 21.64 -4.83 17.64
C LEU A 632 21.01 -5.61 16.46
N ALA A 633 20.79 -4.97 15.31
CA ALA A 633 20.39 -5.65 14.07
C ALA A 633 21.57 -6.27 13.31
N ILE A 634 22.75 -5.64 13.32
CA ILE A 634 23.98 -6.15 12.69
C ILE A 634 24.44 -7.46 13.35
N LEU A 635 24.61 -7.45 14.68
CA LEU A 635 25.28 -8.52 15.42
C LEU A 635 24.67 -9.93 15.23
N PRO A 636 23.34 -10.15 15.35
CA PRO A 636 22.76 -11.49 15.16
C PRO A 636 22.80 -11.95 13.69
N ASN A 637 22.78 -11.02 12.72
CA ASN A 637 22.82 -11.35 11.29
C ASN A 637 24.25 -11.53 10.76
N LEU A 638 25.25 -11.01 11.48
CA LEU A 638 26.65 -11.42 11.33
C LEU A 638 26.84 -12.86 11.85
N GLY A 639 26.31 -13.17 13.04
CA GLY A 639 26.40 -14.51 13.62
C GLY A 639 25.67 -15.61 12.85
N SER A 640 24.65 -15.28 12.04
CA SER A 640 23.85 -16.27 11.31
C SER A 640 24.57 -16.95 10.14
N ALA A 641 25.73 -16.41 9.71
CA ALA A 641 26.60 -17.05 8.73
C ALA A 641 27.16 -18.40 9.23
N LEU A 642 27.37 -18.54 10.55
CA LEU A 642 27.89 -19.75 11.20
C LEU A 642 26.98 -20.97 10.95
N PRO A 643 25.68 -20.95 11.27
CA PRO A 643 24.77 -22.06 10.94
C PRO A 643 24.30 -22.04 9.47
N GLY A 644 24.19 -20.86 8.84
CA GLY A 644 23.59 -20.71 7.52
C GLY A 644 24.47 -21.21 6.37
N VAL A 645 25.64 -20.58 6.17
CA VAL A 645 26.56 -20.93 5.07
C VAL A 645 27.52 -22.03 5.52
N PHE A 646 28.11 -21.87 6.71
CA PHE A 646 29.16 -22.77 7.20
C PHE A 646 28.66 -23.95 8.03
N GLY A 647 27.37 -24.00 8.41
CA GLY A 647 26.83 -25.03 9.31
C GLY A 647 27.09 -26.46 8.84
N PRO A 648 26.75 -26.82 7.59
CA PRO A 648 27.08 -28.14 7.03
C PRO A 648 28.58 -28.43 6.97
N LEU A 649 29.43 -27.41 6.73
CA LEU A 649 30.89 -27.55 6.70
C LEU A 649 31.48 -27.76 8.11
N ILE A 650 30.91 -27.11 9.13
CA ILE A 650 31.29 -27.28 10.54
C ILE A 650 30.95 -28.70 11.00
N ILE A 651 29.75 -29.22 10.69
CA ILE A 651 29.38 -30.61 11.00
C ILE A 651 30.29 -31.60 10.26
N LYS A 652 30.60 -31.38 8.97
CA LYS A 652 31.59 -32.17 8.20
C LYS A 652 32.95 -32.17 8.91
N GLY A 653 33.36 -31.02 9.45
CA GLY A 653 34.58 -30.85 10.24
C GLY A 653 34.64 -31.61 11.56
N PHE A 654 33.53 -32.13 12.08
CA PHE A 654 33.53 -33.05 13.22
C PHE A 654 33.97 -34.49 12.82
N GLY A 655 34.11 -34.76 11.51
CA GLY A 655 34.53 -36.04 10.95
C GLY A 655 33.38 -37.03 10.73
N PHE A 656 32.22 -36.52 10.31
CA PHE A 656 31.11 -37.31 9.75
C PHE A 656 31.19 -37.36 8.22
N ASP A 657 30.56 -38.37 7.60
CA ASP A 657 30.46 -38.46 6.14
C ASP A 657 29.51 -37.40 5.55
N LYS A 658 29.53 -37.24 4.21
CA LYS A 658 28.73 -36.24 3.47
C LYS A 658 27.22 -36.37 3.74
N TYR A 659 26.67 -37.57 3.92
CA TYR A 659 25.24 -37.79 4.09
C TYR A 659 24.79 -37.67 5.54
N THR A 660 25.53 -38.27 6.48
CA THR A 660 25.27 -38.09 7.93
C THR A 660 25.39 -36.62 8.33
N THR A 661 26.35 -35.88 7.77
CA THR A 661 26.49 -34.42 7.94
C THR A 661 25.19 -33.67 7.64
N LEU A 662 24.49 -34.03 6.55
CA LEU A 662 23.25 -33.39 6.16
C LEU A 662 22.09 -33.79 7.08
N LEU A 663 21.94 -35.07 7.40
CA LEU A 663 20.93 -35.56 8.33
C LEU A 663 21.07 -34.91 9.73
N LEU A 664 22.30 -34.70 10.19
CA LEU A 664 22.60 -34.02 11.46
C LEU A 664 22.23 -32.53 11.47
N ASN A 665 21.88 -31.91 10.33
CA ASN A 665 21.34 -30.54 10.29
C ASN A 665 19.80 -30.50 10.42
N ILE A 666 19.09 -31.64 10.31
CA ILE A 666 17.64 -31.72 10.54
C ILE A 666 17.27 -31.40 12.00
N PRO A 667 17.96 -31.93 13.04
CA PRO A 667 17.72 -31.53 14.43
C PRO A 667 17.97 -30.04 14.70
N TYR A 668 18.93 -29.42 14.02
CA TYR A 668 19.18 -27.97 14.12
C TYR A 668 17.98 -27.16 13.64
N GLY A 669 17.45 -27.50 12.45
CA GLY A 669 16.25 -26.87 11.92
C GLY A 669 15.03 -27.09 12.81
N ALA A 670 14.83 -28.31 13.33
CA ALA A 670 13.75 -28.61 14.26
C ALA A 670 13.83 -27.80 15.57
N MET A 671 15.02 -27.70 16.17
CA MET A 671 15.26 -26.84 17.34
C MET A 671 14.97 -25.37 17.02
N THR A 672 15.39 -24.89 15.85
CA THR A 672 15.14 -23.52 15.37
C THR A 672 13.63 -23.20 15.32
N VAL A 673 12.79 -24.10 14.79
CA VAL A 673 11.32 -23.92 14.78
C VAL A 673 10.77 -23.84 16.22
N ILE A 674 11.13 -24.79 17.08
CA ILE A 674 10.66 -24.86 18.47
C ILE A 674 11.03 -23.59 19.23
N VAL A 675 12.29 -23.16 19.12
CA VAL A 675 12.83 -22.01 19.87
C VAL A 675 12.25 -20.69 19.38
N VAL A 676 12.07 -20.47 18.07
CA VAL A 676 11.43 -19.25 17.55
C VAL A 676 9.97 -19.14 18.03
N ILE A 677 9.19 -20.23 17.97
CA ILE A 677 7.79 -20.23 18.42
C ILE A 677 7.71 -20.02 19.95
N PHE A 678 8.54 -20.72 20.71
CA PHE A 678 8.59 -20.61 22.17
C PHE A 678 9.01 -19.22 22.63
N ALA A 679 10.06 -18.64 22.03
CA ALA A 679 10.55 -17.31 22.37
C ALA A 679 9.51 -16.22 22.10
N CYS A 680 8.82 -16.27 20.94
CA CYS A 680 7.73 -15.34 20.64
C CYS A 680 6.53 -15.50 21.59
N TYR A 681 6.18 -16.73 22.00
CA TYR A 681 5.15 -16.97 23.00
C TYR A 681 5.52 -16.38 24.38
N VAL A 682 6.74 -16.64 24.85
CA VAL A 682 7.25 -16.11 26.13
C VAL A 682 7.34 -14.57 26.10
N ALA A 683 7.88 -13.99 25.03
CA ALA A 683 7.98 -12.54 24.85
C ALA A 683 6.61 -11.84 24.88
N ASN A 684 5.59 -12.43 24.25
CA ASN A 684 4.24 -11.89 24.23
C ASN A 684 3.52 -12.06 25.59
N ARG A 685 3.75 -13.16 26.31
CA ARG A 685 3.18 -13.41 27.65
C ARG A 685 3.77 -12.51 28.73
N MET A 686 5.09 -12.39 28.77
CA MET A 686 5.83 -11.77 29.88
C MET A 686 6.04 -10.27 29.72
N LYS A 687 5.80 -9.70 28.52
CA LYS A 687 5.92 -8.28 28.14
C LYS A 687 7.31 -7.61 28.26
N LEU A 688 8.24 -8.19 29.04
CA LEU A 688 9.61 -7.70 29.27
C LEU A 688 10.58 -8.15 28.17
N LYS A 689 10.56 -7.46 27.03
CA LYS A 689 11.19 -7.94 25.78
C LYS A 689 12.71 -8.05 25.87
N GLY A 690 13.40 -7.09 26.47
CA GLY A 690 14.86 -7.06 26.54
C GLY A 690 15.44 -8.14 27.46
N ILE A 691 14.84 -8.37 28.62
CA ILE A 691 15.28 -9.40 29.58
C ILE A 691 15.15 -10.80 28.99
N ILE A 692 14.03 -11.07 28.31
CA ILE A 692 13.78 -12.35 27.64
C ILE A 692 14.81 -12.56 26.53
N LEU A 693 15.04 -11.55 25.70
CA LEU A 693 16.02 -11.61 24.62
C LEU A 693 17.45 -11.89 25.13
N MET A 694 17.88 -11.25 26.22
CA MET A 694 19.15 -11.61 26.89
C MET A 694 19.17 -13.06 27.35
N GLY A 695 18.07 -13.55 27.94
CA GLY A 695 17.94 -14.96 28.36
C GLY A 695 18.11 -15.95 27.21
N PHE A 696 17.53 -15.68 26.03
CA PHE A 696 17.73 -16.51 24.83
C PHE A 696 19.15 -16.36 24.25
N MET A 697 19.78 -15.19 24.35
CA MET A 697 21.13 -14.94 23.81
C MET A 697 22.28 -15.52 24.64
N ILE A 698 22.04 -15.95 25.89
CA ILE A 698 23.00 -16.76 26.65
C ILE A 698 23.30 -18.09 25.95
N PHE A 699 22.31 -18.69 25.28
CA PHE A 699 22.46 -20.00 24.65
C PHE A 699 23.48 -19.97 23.48
N PRO A 700 23.40 -19.08 22.47
CA PRO A 700 24.43 -18.98 21.43
C PRO A 700 25.84 -18.68 21.96
N VAL A 701 25.97 -17.91 23.05
CA VAL A 701 27.27 -17.69 23.73
C VAL A 701 27.83 -19.01 24.27
N ILE A 702 27.01 -19.83 24.95
CA ILE A 702 27.42 -21.16 25.43
C ILE A 702 27.77 -22.08 24.25
N GLY A 703 26.93 -22.11 23.21
CA GLY A 703 27.14 -22.94 22.01
C GLY A 703 28.45 -22.63 21.29
N CYS A 704 28.74 -21.35 21.02
CA CYS A 704 30.00 -20.94 20.41
C CYS A 704 31.20 -21.11 21.35
N GLY A 705 31.04 -20.89 22.66
CA GLY A 705 32.08 -21.16 23.66
C GLY A 705 32.47 -22.63 23.73
N MET A 706 31.48 -23.54 23.68
CA MET A 706 31.72 -24.99 23.58
C MET A 706 32.36 -25.38 22.25
N LEU A 707 31.89 -24.85 21.11
CA LEU A 707 32.50 -25.10 19.79
C LEU A 707 33.93 -24.58 19.66
N TYR A 708 34.31 -23.56 20.44
CA TYR A 708 35.65 -22.98 20.49
C TYR A 708 36.58 -23.73 21.46
N GLY A 709 36.08 -24.18 22.62
CA GLY A 709 36.87 -24.79 23.68
C GLY A 709 36.97 -26.33 23.66
N LEU A 710 36.11 -27.02 22.91
CA LEU A 710 36.13 -28.48 22.80
C LEU A 710 36.99 -28.96 21.62
N GLY A 711 37.89 -29.92 21.88
CA GLY A 711 38.68 -30.59 20.85
C GLY A 711 37.87 -31.52 19.94
N ARG A 712 38.44 -31.90 18.79
CA ARG A 712 37.76 -32.69 17.74
C ARG A 712 37.80 -34.21 17.95
N GLU A 713 37.99 -34.69 19.18
CA GLU A 713 38.05 -36.13 19.44
C GLU A 713 36.72 -36.84 19.11
N PRO A 714 36.74 -38.08 18.61
CA PRO A 714 35.53 -38.86 18.33
C PRO A 714 34.60 -39.04 19.55
N SER A 715 35.19 -39.10 20.75
CA SER A 715 34.54 -39.11 22.07
C SER A 715 33.69 -37.87 22.35
N ILE A 716 34.12 -36.70 21.85
CA ILE A 716 33.53 -35.37 22.15
C ILE A 716 32.51 -34.95 21.08
N ARG A 717 32.43 -35.66 19.94
CA ARG A 717 31.46 -35.40 18.84
C ARG A 717 30.01 -35.15 19.30
N PRO A 718 29.42 -35.89 20.27
CA PRO A 718 28.06 -35.59 20.75
C PRO A 718 27.95 -34.21 21.41
N ALA A 719 28.98 -33.79 22.16
CA ALA A 719 29.03 -32.47 22.79
C ALA A 719 29.22 -31.34 21.76
N LEU A 720 30.00 -31.58 20.69
CA LEU A 720 30.11 -30.66 19.55
C LEU A 720 28.78 -30.47 18.81
N LEU A 721 28.01 -31.56 18.61
CA LEU A 721 26.67 -31.48 18.01
C LEU A 721 25.68 -30.74 18.91
N VAL A 722 25.68 -31.00 20.22
CA VAL A 722 24.86 -30.26 21.20
C VAL A 722 25.23 -28.77 21.21
N ALA A 723 26.54 -28.44 21.21
CA ALA A 723 27.02 -27.07 21.14
C ALA A 723 26.53 -26.35 19.87
N TYR A 724 26.60 -27.02 18.71
CA TYR A 724 26.05 -26.50 17.45
C TYR A 724 24.53 -26.30 17.53
N TYR A 725 23.76 -27.28 18.01
CA TYR A 725 22.29 -27.18 18.14
C TYR A 725 21.85 -26.06 19.08
N ILE A 726 22.60 -25.78 20.15
CA ILE A 726 22.32 -24.67 21.07
C ILE A 726 22.44 -23.30 20.39
N THR A 727 23.25 -23.16 19.31
CA THR A 727 23.33 -21.89 18.56
C THR A 727 22.04 -21.51 17.81
N SER A 728 21.10 -22.46 17.60
CA SER A 728 19.78 -22.19 16.97
C SER A 728 18.95 -21.11 17.68
N PHE A 729 19.21 -20.88 18.98
CA PHE A 729 18.59 -19.83 19.77
C PHE A 729 18.82 -18.41 19.22
N LEU A 730 19.86 -18.23 18.38
CA LEU A 730 20.11 -17.00 17.63
C LEU A 730 18.89 -16.51 16.83
N PHE A 731 18.17 -17.43 16.16
CA PHE A 731 17.07 -17.08 15.25
C PHE A 731 15.83 -16.52 15.97
N ALA A 732 15.68 -16.74 17.28
CA ALA A 732 14.67 -16.08 18.09
C ALA A 732 14.94 -14.58 18.29
N GLY A 733 16.18 -14.12 18.09
CA GLY A 733 16.57 -12.74 18.32
C GLY A 733 15.94 -11.73 17.37
N ASN A 734 16.05 -11.98 16.06
CA ASN A 734 15.57 -11.08 15.01
C ASN A 734 14.08 -10.66 15.14
N PRO A 735 13.10 -11.58 15.32
CA PRO A 735 11.69 -11.18 15.44
C PRO A 735 11.40 -10.42 16.75
N ILE A 736 12.08 -10.76 17.85
CA ILE A 736 11.91 -10.06 19.14
C ILE A 736 12.51 -8.65 19.07
N LEU A 737 13.72 -8.50 18.52
CA LEU A 737 14.37 -7.20 18.28
C LEU A 737 13.50 -6.28 17.42
N LEU A 738 13.01 -6.77 16.28
CA LEU A 738 12.13 -6.00 15.40
C LEU A 738 10.86 -5.56 16.13
N ALA A 739 10.18 -6.48 16.82
CA ALA A 739 8.98 -6.18 17.61
C ALA A 739 9.24 -5.28 18.84
N TRP A 740 10.50 -5.08 19.25
CA TRP A 740 10.92 -4.21 20.35
C TRP A 740 11.31 -2.82 19.85
N ALA A 741 12.03 -2.71 18.73
CA ALA A 741 12.33 -1.46 18.05
C ALA A 741 11.08 -0.76 17.48
N VAL A 742 10.15 -1.54 16.88
CA VAL A 742 8.84 -1.08 16.40
C VAL A 742 7.96 -0.55 17.55
N GLY A 743 8.11 -1.10 18.77
CA GLY A 743 7.38 -0.65 19.95
C GLY A 743 7.95 0.62 20.59
N ASN A 744 9.26 0.82 20.50
CA ASN A 744 9.99 1.93 21.14
C ASN A 744 10.20 3.16 20.22
N THR A 745 9.38 3.32 19.17
CA THR A 745 9.47 4.45 18.23
C THR A 745 8.10 4.96 17.83
N ALA A 746 7.87 6.26 18.03
CA ALA A 746 6.66 7.00 17.65
C ALA A 746 6.99 8.18 16.71
N GLY A 747 5.97 8.74 16.07
CA GLY A 747 6.07 9.57 14.87
C GLY A 747 6.20 8.71 13.61
N GLN A 748 5.30 8.87 12.63
CA GLN A 748 5.25 8.02 11.42
C GLN A 748 6.53 8.14 10.59
N THR A 749 7.02 9.37 10.34
CA THR A 749 8.26 9.59 9.59
C THR A 749 9.45 9.04 10.37
N LYS A 750 9.54 9.32 11.69
CA LYS A 750 10.60 8.82 12.57
C LYS A 750 10.67 7.29 12.56
N LYS A 751 9.52 6.63 12.65
CA LYS A 751 9.38 5.16 12.68
C LYS A 751 9.80 4.53 11.35
N SER A 752 9.39 5.11 10.22
CA SER A 752 9.81 4.67 8.89
C SER A 752 11.35 4.70 8.75
N VAL A 753 11.96 5.85 9.04
CA VAL A 753 13.43 6.04 8.99
C VAL A 753 14.16 5.07 9.92
N THR A 754 13.65 4.88 11.15
CA THR A 754 14.24 3.94 12.13
C THR A 754 14.21 2.50 11.61
N MET A 755 13.13 2.07 10.93
CA MET A 755 13.05 0.74 10.31
C MET A 755 13.96 0.61 9.09
N SER A 756 14.13 1.65 8.27
CA SER A 756 15.09 1.65 7.16
C SER A 756 16.52 1.46 7.66
N PHE A 757 16.94 2.17 8.71
CA PHE A 757 18.26 1.98 9.32
C PHE A 757 18.42 0.59 9.97
N TYR A 758 17.38 0.06 10.62
CA TYR A 758 17.39 -1.31 11.16
C TYR A 758 17.63 -2.36 10.05
N GLN A 759 16.97 -2.22 8.90
CA GLN A 759 17.11 -3.15 7.76
C GLN A 759 18.47 -3.00 7.04
N ALA A 760 19.03 -1.79 6.96
CA ALA A 760 20.42 -1.62 6.54
C ALA A 760 21.38 -2.34 7.50
N GLY A 761 21.09 -2.32 8.81
CA GLY A 761 21.82 -3.07 9.83
C GLY A 761 21.75 -4.59 9.65
N THR A 762 20.56 -5.18 9.45
CA THR A 762 20.43 -6.64 9.23
C THR A 762 21.18 -7.09 7.97
N SER A 763 21.11 -6.33 6.88
CA SER A 763 21.86 -6.61 5.64
C SER A 763 23.38 -6.42 5.80
N ALA A 764 23.83 -5.40 6.52
CA ALA A 764 25.26 -5.21 6.81
C ALA A 764 25.82 -6.35 7.68
N GLY A 765 25.04 -6.87 8.64
CA GLY A 765 25.38 -8.08 9.38
C GLY A 765 25.56 -9.28 8.46
N ALA A 766 24.56 -9.57 7.63
CA ALA A 766 24.57 -10.71 6.69
C ALA A 766 25.70 -10.64 5.65
N LEU A 767 26.19 -9.44 5.32
CA LEU A 767 27.38 -9.20 4.50
C LEU A 767 28.68 -9.52 5.27
N ILE A 768 28.84 -9.03 6.50
CA ILE A 768 30.08 -9.20 7.26
C ILE A 768 30.25 -10.65 7.77
N GLY A 769 29.15 -11.33 8.09
CA GLY A 769 29.17 -12.68 8.70
C GLY A 769 30.03 -13.72 7.95
N PRO A 770 29.81 -13.97 6.64
CA PRO A 770 30.59 -14.97 5.91
C PRO A 770 32.07 -14.61 5.75
N LEU A 771 32.42 -13.31 5.77
CA LEU A 771 33.81 -12.83 5.61
C LEU A 771 34.71 -13.10 6.82
N LEU A 772 34.14 -13.50 7.98
CA LEU A 772 34.93 -13.94 9.14
C LEU A 772 35.54 -15.34 8.97
N PHE A 773 34.95 -16.15 8.09
CA PHE A 773 35.40 -17.51 7.81
C PHE A 773 36.39 -17.49 6.64
N THR A 774 37.50 -18.21 6.77
CA THR A 774 38.46 -18.44 5.68
C THR A 774 38.88 -19.92 5.68
N ALA A 775 39.22 -20.50 4.53
CA ALA A 775 39.56 -21.92 4.46
C ALA A 775 40.89 -22.27 5.15
N GLU A 776 41.76 -21.29 5.41
CA GLU A 776 42.94 -21.45 6.28
C GLU A 776 42.58 -21.89 7.71
N GLN A 777 41.33 -21.63 8.12
CA GLN A 777 40.79 -22.04 9.42
C GLN A 777 40.06 -23.40 9.35
N ALA A 778 39.83 -23.96 8.16
CA ALA A 778 39.13 -25.23 8.00
C ALA A 778 40.02 -26.40 8.49
N PRO A 779 39.44 -27.48 9.05
CA PRO A 779 38.02 -27.76 9.21
C PRO A 779 37.37 -27.17 10.48
N GLU A 780 38.16 -26.58 11.38
CA GLU A 780 37.73 -26.30 12.75
C GLU A 780 37.14 -24.91 12.97
N TYR A 781 37.50 -23.94 12.12
CA TYR A 781 37.03 -22.54 12.11
C TYR A 781 37.20 -21.78 13.45
N HIS A 782 38.18 -22.15 14.28
CA HIS A 782 38.37 -21.56 15.62
C HIS A 782 38.41 -20.01 15.64
N PRO A 783 39.14 -19.30 14.75
CA PRO A 783 39.14 -17.83 14.74
C PRO A 783 37.75 -17.24 14.41
N ALA A 784 37.05 -17.75 13.41
CA ALA A 784 35.70 -17.31 13.06
C ALA A 784 34.69 -17.59 14.19
N ILE A 785 34.73 -18.77 14.80
CA ILE A 785 33.87 -19.13 15.94
C ILE A 785 34.17 -18.23 17.14
N GLY A 786 35.44 -17.90 17.40
CA GLY A 786 35.85 -16.92 18.41
C GLY A 786 35.35 -15.50 18.11
N GLY A 787 35.37 -15.08 16.85
CA GLY A 787 34.80 -13.80 16.41
C GLY A 787 33.28 -13.73 16.61
N VAL A 788 32.55 -14.79 16.22
CA VAL A 788 31.10 -14.92 16.42
C VAL A 788 30.74 -14.97 17.92
N LEU A 789 31.54 -15.66 18.74
CA LEU A 789 31.41 -15.64 20.21
C LEU A 789 31.58 -14.21 20.76
N GLY A 790 32.62 -13.49 20.33
CA GLY A 790 32.84 -12.09 20.70
C GLY A 790 31.67 -11.18 20.30
N VAL A 791 31.06 -11.42 19.12
CA VAL A 791 29.85 -10.72 18.65
C VAL A 791 28.64 -11.01 19.54
N PHE A 792 28.40 -12.24 19.98
CA PHE A 792 27.30 -12.55 20.89
C PHE A 792 27.53 -11.99 22.31
N VAL A 793 28.77 -11.95 22.79
CA VAL A 793 29.11 -11.26 24.06
C VAL A 793 28.91 -9.74 23.93
N ALA A 794 29.34 -9.12 22.83
CA ALA A 794 29.09 -7.71 22.55
C ALA A 794 27.59 -7.40 22.44
N MET A 795 26.81 -8.30 21.84
CA MET A 795 25.35 -8.20 21.76
C MET A 795 24.71 -8.23 23.15
N MET A 796 25.14 -9.12 24.04
CA MET A 796 24.66 -9.16 25.44
C MET A 796 24.95 -7.85 26.18
N VAL A 797 26.15 -7.27 26.02
CA VAL A 797 26.51 -5.97 26.62
C VAL A 797 25.62 -4.86 26.05
N LEU A 798 25.42 -4.80 24.74
CA LEU A 798 24.63 -3.76 24.07
C LEU A 798 23.11 -3.89 24.33
N LEU A 799 22.60 -5.10 24.57
CA LEU A 799 21.25 -5.31 25.09
C LEU A 799 21.10 -4.69 26.48
N GLY A 800 22.07 -4.92 27.38
CA GLY A 800 22.11 -4.26 28.69
C GLY A 800 22.16 -2.74 28.60
N VAL A 801 22.99 -2.20 27.70
CA VAL A 801 23.06 -0.74 27.42
C VAL A 801 21.73 -0.20 26.88
N GLN A 802 21.06 -0.90 25.96
CA GLN A 802 19.77 -0.45 25.42
C GLN A 802 18.65 -0.51 26.49
N ILE A 803 18.62 -1.54 27.35
CA ILE A 803 17.69 -1.60 28.49
C ILE A 803 17.93 -0.42 29.43
N ALA A 804 19.19 -0.14 29.79
CA ALA A 804 19.55 0.99 30.65
C ALA A 804 19.19 2.35 30.01
N ASN A 805 19.39 2.50 28.69
CA ASN A 805 19.00 3.67 27.91
C ASN A 805 17.48 3.88 27.93
N LEU A 806 16.67 2.85 27.66
CA LEU A 806 15.20 2.94 27.70
C LEU A 806 14.68 3.23 29.13
N MET A 807 15.30 2.63 30.16
CA MET A 807 14.99 2.96 31.56
C MET A 807 15.35 4.41 31.93
N TRP A 808 16.44 4.96 31.40
CA TRP A 808 16.83 6.36 31.59
C TRP A 808 15.89 7.32 30.85
N LEU A 809 15.49 6.99 29.62
CA LEU A 809 14.51 7.75 28.84
C LEU A 809 13.14 7.79 29.53
N ASN A 810 12.66 6.66 30.06
CA ASN A 810 11.44 6.60 30.89
C ASN A 810 11.54 7.54 32.11
N LYS A 811 12.65 7.50 32.87
CA LYS A 811 12.87 8.42 34.01
C LYS A 811 12.96 9.89 33.60
N LYS A 812 13.34 10.18 32.34
CA LYS A 812 13.33 11.55 31.78
C LYS A 812 11.92 12.00 31.41
N GLN A 813 11.09 11.12 30.83
CA GLN A 813 9.67 11.40 30.55
C GLN A 813 8.85 11.52 31.84
N GLU A 814 9.05 10.65 32.83
CA GLU A 814 8.40 10.72 34.15
C GLU A 814 8.61 12.09 34.80
N LYS A 815 9.86 12.59 34.84
CA LYS A 815 10.17 13.94 35.31
C LYS A 815 9.48 15.04 34.50
N ARG A 816 9.30 14.85 33.19
CA ARG A 816 8.60 15.80 32.31
C ARG A 816 7.08 15.79 32.54
N ARG A 817 6.46 14.62 32.74
CA ARG A 817 5.04 14.49 33.14
C ARG A 817 4.78 15.24 34.44
N ILE A 818 5.61 15.01 35.45
CA ILE A 818 5.51 15.67 36.76
C ILE A 818 5.67 17.19 36.61
N ALA A 819 6.63 17.66 35.80
CA ALA A 819 6.80 19.09 35.50
C ALA A 819 5.61 19.69 34.71
N ASN A 820 4.94 18.88 33.88
CA ASN A 820 3.72 19.23 33.14
C ASN A 820 2.43 19.04 33.99
N GLY A 821 2.53 18.67 35.27
CA GLY A 821 1.38 18.41 36.15
C GLY A 821 0.61 17.11 35.91
N LYS A 822 1.09 16.23 35.00
CA LYS A 822 0.51 14.90 34.74
C LYS A 822 1.01 13.86 35.76
N SER A 823 0.23 12.80 35.97
CA SER A 823 0.67 11.66 36.77
C SER A 823 1.87 10.94 36.11
N GLY A 824 2.87 10.57 36.90
CA GLY A 824 4.11 9.97 36.34
C GLY A 824 3.92 8.58 35.73
N LEU A 825 2.96 7.82 36.27
CA LEU A 825 2.81 6.37 36.08
C LEU A 825 1.61 6.05 35.17
N ILE A 826 1.85 6.13 33.86
CA ILE A 826 0.90 5.75 32.81
C ILE A 826 1.02 4.25 32.54
N VAL A 827 -0.09 3.51 32.64
CA VAL A 827 -0.16 2.09 32.28
C VAL A 827 -0.63 1.97 30.84
N ASP A 828 0.27 1.55 29.94
CA ASP A 828 -0.05 1.34 28.53
C ASP A 828 -1.14 0.25 28.33
N ARG A 829 -2.28 0.66 27.78
CA ARG A 829 -3.42 -0.20 27.42
C ARG A 829 -3.54 -0.46 25.91
N SER A 830 -2.63 0.07 25.08
CA SER A 830 -2.67 -0.13 23.61
C SER A 830 -2.51 -1.59 23.17
N MET A 831 -2.02 -2.45 24.08
CA MET A 831 -1.73 -3.87 23.86
C MET A 831 -2.61 -4.83 24.71
N THR A 832 -3.74 -4.38 25.28
CA THR A 832 -4.67 -5.28 26.00
C THR A 832 -5.70 -5.94 25.08
N THR A 833 -5.92 -7.24 25.28
CA THR A 833 -6.76 -8.10 24.41
C THR A 833 -8.27 -7.97 24.65
N ASN A 834 -8.70 -7.37 25.76
CA ASN A 834 -10.10 -7.37 26.18
C ASN A 834 -10.83 -6.11 25.66
N VAL A 835 -11.87 -6.32 24.88
CA VAL A 835 -12.83 -5.28 24.49
C VAL A 835 -14.07 -5.41 25.39
N ASN A 836 -14.02 -4.77 26.56
CA ASN A 836 -15.22 -4.48 27.35
C ASN A 836 -15.68 -3.06 27.00
N ILE A 837 -16.76 -2.95 26.23
CA ILE A 837 -17.47 -1.69 26.02
C ILE A 837 -18.51 -1.58 27.15
N ASP A 838 -18.02 -1.32 28.36
CA ASP A 838 -18.88 -0.91 29.48
C ASP A 838 -19.07 0.61 29.40
N GLU A 839 -20.33 1.03 29.27
CA GLU A 839 -20.75 2.43 28.98
C GLU A 839 -20.25 3.47 30.00
N LYS A 840 -19.81 3.03 31.19
CA LYS A 840 -19.29 3.89 32.26
C LYS A 840 -17.82 4.29 32.11
N THR A 841 -17.20 4.07 30.95
CA THR A 841 -15.77 4.36 30.72
C THR A 841 -15.52 5.64 29.90
N GLN A 842 -16.54 6.43 29.56
CA GLN A 842 -16.38 7.67 28.79
C GLN A 842 -15.88 8.88 29.60
N GLU A 843 -16.16 8.97 30.90
CA GLU A 843 -15.96 10.21 31.69
C GLU A 843 -14.51 10.54 32.11
N VAL A 844 -13.49 9.80 31.63
CA VAL A 844 -12.07 10.08 31.93
C VAL A 844 -11.23 10.37 30.68
N SER A 845 -11.82 10.30 29.47
CA SER A 845 -11.20 10.81 28.22
C SER A 845 -11.89 12.11 27.76
N GLY A 846 -12.21 12.99 28.70
CA GLY A 846 -12.75 14.32 28.47
C GLY A 846 -11.72 15.28 27.84
N GLY A 847 -11.36 15.04 26.58
CA GLY A 847 -10.40 15.85 25.84
C GLY A 847 -10.18 15.34 24.43
N GLN A 848 -10.88 15.92 23.45
CA GLN A 848 -10.56 15.79 22.03
C GLN A 848 -9.26 16.53 21.71
N THR A 849 -8.14 15.96 22.15
CA THR A 849 -6.82 16.34 21.66
C THR A 849 -6.68 15.74 20.27
N GLU A 850 -6.44 16.55 19.24
CA GLU A 850 -6.02 16.03 17.93
C GLU A 850 -4.82 15.10 18.16
N VAL A 851 -4.83 13.89 17.59
CA VAL A 851 -3.73 12.94 17.75
C VAL A 851 -2.59 13.35 16.79
N LEU A 852 -2.00 14.50 17.10
CA LEU A 852 -0.86 15.07 16.40
C LEU A 852 0.24 14.01 16.32
N ASP A 853 0.74 13.79 15.12
CA ASP A 853 1.85 12.88 14.85
C ASP A 853 3.16 13.45 15.44
N MET A 854 3.32 13.20 16.74
CA MET A 854 4.44 13.54 17.60
C MET A 854 5.39 12.35 17.77
N THR A 855 6.69 12.63 17.90
CA THR A 855 7.71 11.61 18.15
C THR A 855 7.68 11.07 19.57
N ASP A 856 8.45 9.99 19.82
CA ASP A 856 8.70 9.48 21.17
C ASP A 856 9.45 10.46 22.11
N LYS A 857 9.98 11.59 21.61
CA LYS A 857 10.55 12.67 22.43
C LYS A 857 9.62 13.88 22.59
N GLU A 858 8.71 14.11 21.64
CA GLU A 858 7.71 15.17 21.70
C GLU A 858 6.54 14.78 22.61
N ASN A 859 6.00 13.58 22.42
CA ASN A 859 4.89 13.03 23.20
C ASN A 859 5.36 12.70 24.64
N ASP A 860 4.78 13.38 25.64
CA ASP A 860 5.11 13.17 27.06
C ASP A 860 4.40 11.95 27.68
N GLU A 861 3.35 11.44 27.06
CA GLU A 861 2.60 10.25 27.48
C GLU A 861 3.20 8.94 26.95
N PHE A 862 4.05 8.99 25.92
CA PHE A 862 4.73 7.81 25.38
C PHE A 862 5.59 7.11 26.45
N VAL A 863 5.52 5.78 26.55
CA VAL A 863 6.30 4.98 27.51
C VAL A 863 7.18 4.01 26.74
N TYR A 864 8.49 3.99 27.03
CA TYR A 864 9.42 3.02 26.46
C TYR A 864 9.25 1.66 27.13
N VAL A 865 9.17 0.59 26.33
CA VAL A 865 9.06 -0.80 26.79
C VAL A 865 10.45 -1.41 26.85
N TYR A 866 10.84 -2.00 27.97
CA TYR A 866 12.14 -2.66 28.19
C TYR A 866 12.05 -4.20 28.24
#